data_AF-A0A6A6P5F4-F1
#
_entry.id   AF-A0A6A6P5F4-F1
#
_cell.length_a   1.000
_cell.length_b   1.000
_cell.length_c   1.000
_cell.angle_alpha   90.00
_cell.angle_beta   90.00
_cell.angle_gamma   90.00
#
_symmetry.space_group_name_H-M   'P 1'
#
loop_
_entity.id
_entity.type
_entity.pdbx_description
1 polymer ?
#
loop_
_entity_poly.entity_id
_entity_poly.type
_entity_poly.pdbx_seq_one_letter_code
_entity_poly.pdbx_strand_id
1 'polypeptide(L)'
;MPPKRACDAPLDRPDKRPRLEAETITSSSQLKLILNFDETALERLRNGLHSFKVFLDSILYSSQDNAILKEYLEKEKPTATAESDDAYLADLILTLKYASEKSVGYLFSSVVADLALLLRAIGANFDLLQYGRLLCATILSPENVKLIGRGLANQRVDPRIISPCLRLLTEIVSFDGGAFAEQVYRRKEDTYNFQVLSRNLKQGHFPTGPLDEARQGPTIRSNAVRYLLASLKFQGSSQRIEILKQGKVLGVLFGMLPSDPPELAHEIISELDKIVANNPKVPQSMKEFVFFEKNLQHILELGRKPRTRPPRDKELRKLAMDVVFEHCTTEGLSLLKSPSSWYPPNYEDRVMNPFFGPDNAVINLGLDNIPGISYDGKIPVRNSTLASFIRHLRPNGRENNQQLLLAIFKNCPELVAHYFLECNEFEYAPRHSMVYASYATFITSIVELPMPPHFGKESDYSAVPPPAEIVIENIIPRSLKKDVFTRCLNLPEEKYNDFAIQVLKAVLTKSRDIFLIFDKVGPSRPDPSLWRQASQRLMSKVTQRIPHLKDVITYFRRLDREKDVKRVDAEAVLSLYYEAVPDLAFSVKFDISRPMTEALTNVEVFFPHKIDNYYRKELCIQELHNLVNIALRDPDIDWWRCQKGMKLSPFVSLLRAVVFSYTDEKAVGIGNLLGPIVEEIPIVQLDTAPHSSIDALVRSLKPLDTWSPSEAVFRFLSTCCMRCATQPVKYQDLAQRTMKELYEYSYMEKEGGPGSMLLMTIHEQWMYILNKAIPPTKKEDFKVPEPIPHRREGRRDHVGVLAEVRAINWNEDARYEREKEKTIRNAKEALKGMQEDFGIASADDLRHITKWVGRFLRLAKLAGEDESFVEYIFTKLRSWCRAHQAIIPGLEKAILPTFFDKNLDFDSEELITDSPQKSKSRSPPAKSSTPPGAKLDEFMSKPIPTESDDHSGLLRWARKDLVDAIEDGAVGELVVCSCSAHLAIRKEAMTQTKQLIERGDKIGSEKYPEWEMISLILRVVLEKVRELGDGTPLSYFDGAFVERALRILADPNHYLYRKMCAFIMRGPTWKTDRLAGYWTNRVLSDLPDPPADNPDGWRRGFEWLLDWFVDGLRGGDNPSAVLPWWVIEKILVMNDFISVTERLRYKILQLLFRVAAVGDGAEYLIKRLGILAWLKIRAQVESVAMYRQLGRLAKLLTVKAQGGSVEEWAPGYLEGQAWRMGMKVLPEL
;
A
#
# COMPACT_ATOMS: atom_id res chain seq x y z
N MET A 1 -37.84 -7.84 -54.83
CA MET A 1 -38.73 -8.86 -54.27
C MET A 1 -38.72 -10.10 -55.15
N PRO A 2 -38.19 -11.22 -54.64
CA PRO A 2 -38.60 -12.58 -54.97
C PRO A 2 -38.94 -13.38 -53.68
N PRO A 3 -39.53 -14.60 -53.73
CA PRO A 3 -40.79 -14.87 -53.03
C PRO A 3 -40.64 -15.50 -51.63
N LYS A 4 -41.67 -15.22 -50.81
CA LYS A 4 -42.00 -15.90 -49.55
C LYS A 4 -42.08 -17.41 -49.78
N ARG A 5 -41.16 -18.18 -49.17
CA ARG A 5 -41.33 -19.62 -48.99
C ARG A 5 -42.30 -19.88 -47.84
N ALA A 6 -43.39 -20.56 -48.17
CA ALA A 6 -44.37 -21.09 -47.26
C ALA A 6 -43.74 -22.15 -46.34
N CYS A 7 -43.85 -21.95 -45.04
CA CYS A 7 -43.66 -22.98 -44.02
C CYS A 7 -44.66 -22.75 -42.89
N ASP A 8 -45.95 -22.93 -43.20
CA ASP A 8 -46.95 -23.31 -42.19
C ASP A 8 -47.59 -24.63 -42.67
N ALA A 9 -46.83 -25.71 -42.47
CA ALA A 9 -47.39 -27.04 -42.29
C ALA A 9 -47.08 -27.42 -40.84
N PRO A 10 -48.07 -27.80 -40.02
CA PRO A 10 -47.79 -28.27 -38.68
C PRO A 10 -46.97 -29.55 -38.81
N LEU A 11 -45.72 -29.50 -38.33
CA LEU A 11 -44.92 -30.70 -38.11
C LEU A 11 -45.72 -31.60 -37.17
N ASP A 12 -46.24 -32.68 -37.74
CA ASP A 12 -46.82 -33.80 -37.03
C ASP A 12 -45.96 -34.15 -35.81
N ARG A 13 -46.62 -34.14 -34.65
CA ARG A 13 -46.06 -34.66 -33.41
C ARG A 13 -45.65 -36.11 -33.68
N PRO A 14 -44.40 -36.54 -33.42
CA PRO A 14 -44.10 -37.95 -33.52
C PRO A 14 -44.89 -38.67 -32.43
N ASP A 15 -45.54 -39.75 -32.83
CA ASP A 15 -46.40 -40.62 -32.06
C ASP A 15 -45.93 -40.85 -30.62
N LYS A 16 -46.92 -40.92 -29.72
CA LYS A 16 -46.80 -41.45 -28.36
C LYS A 16 -46.20 -42.87 -28.42
N ARG A 17 -44.87 -42.98 -28.35
CA ARG A 17 -44.22 -44.24 -27.96
C ARG A 17 -44.57 -44.50 -26.49
N PRO A 18 -44.88 -45.75 -26.10
CA PRO A 18 -45.16 -46.08 -24.70
C PRO A 18 -43.98 -45.65 -23.81
N ARG A 19 -44.29 -45.09 -22.63
CA ARG A 19 -43.28 -44.80 -21.62
C ARG A 19 -42.66 -46.14 -21.21
N LEU A 20 -41.33 -46.20 -21.24
CA LEU A 20 -40.58 -47.36 -20.77
C LEU A 20 -40.76 -47.42 -19.25
N GLU A 21 -41.36 -48.48 -18.72
CA GLU A 21 -41.43 -48.74 -17.28
C GLU A 21 -40.19 -49.55 -16.89
N ALA A 22 -39.42 -49.05 -15.92
CA ALA A 22 -38.20 -49.72 -15.46
C ALA A 22 -38.59 -50.85 -14.49
N GLU A 23 -38.17 -52.08 -14.79
CA GLU A 23 -38.38 -53.23 -13.92
C GLU A 23 -37.38 -53.19 -12.75
N THR A 24 -37.85 -53.43 -11.52
CA THR A 24 -36.96 -53.52 -10.35
C THR A 24 -36.17 -54.83 -10.38
N ILE A 25 -34.84 -54.72 -10.49
CA ILE A 25 -33.95 -55.88 -10.57
C ILE A 25 -33.71 -56.43 -9.16
N THR A 26 -34.06 -57.71 -8.94
CA THR A 26 -33.91 -58.36 -7.62
C THR A 26 -32.89 -59.52 -7.61
N SER A 27 -32.48 -60.03 -8.77
CA SER A 27 -31.54 -61.16 -8.88
C SER A 27 -30.61 -61.08 -10.09
N SER A 28 -29.40 -61.64 -9.96
CA SER A 28 -28.40 -61.78 -11.03
C SER A 28 -28.93 -62.58 -12.24
N SER A 29 -29.73 -63.63 -12.00
CA SER A 29 -30.33 -64.44 -13.07
C SER A 29 -31.39 -63.66 -13.87
N GLN A 30 -32.12 -62.76 -13.22
CA GLN A 30 -33.08 -61.87 -13.86
C GLN A 30 -32.36 -60.86 -14.77
N LEU A 31 -31.22 -60.32 -14.32
CA LEU A 31 -30.44 -59.35 -15.08
C LEU A 31 -29.85 -59.97 -16.37
N LYS A 32 -29.39 -61.23 -16.32
CA LYS A 32 -28.97 -61.99 -17.52
C LYS A 32 -30.11 -62.18 -18.52
N LEU A 33 -31.32 -62.52 -18.05
CA LEU A 33 -32.48 -62.76 -18.90
C LEU A 33 -33.02 -61.48 -19.56
N ILE A 34 -32.86 -60.33 -18.89
CA ILE A 34 -33.26 -59.02 -19.39
C ILE A 34 -32.28 -58.48 -20.45
N LEU A 35 -30.99 -58.82 -20.34
CA LEU A 35 -29.92 -58.36 -21.24
C LEU A 35 -29.59 -59.34 -22.38
N ASN A 36 -30.25 -60.49 -22.44
CA ASN A 36 -30.04 -61.49 -23.49
C ASN A 36 -30.33 -60.91 -24.88
N PHE A 37 -29.45 -61.18 -25.85
CA PHE A 37 -29.59 -60.71 -27.21
C PHE A 37 -30.55 -61.61 -28.01
N ASP A 38 -31.66 -61.04 -28.48
CA ASP A 38 -32.62 -61.70 -29.38
C ASP A 38 -33.02 -60.73 -30.51
N GLU A 39 -32.76 -61.13 -31.76
CA GLU A 39 -33.05 -60.34 -32.96
C GLU A 39 -34.55 -60.08 -33.16
N THR A 40 -35.42 -60.94 -32.60
CA THR A 40 -36.87 -60.85 -32.77
C THR A 40 -37.56 -59.95 -31.74
N ALA A 41 -36.87 -59.63 -30.62
CA ALA A 41 -37.45 -58.95 -29.46
C ALA A 41 -36.75 -57.62 -29.10
N LEU A 42 -36.49 -56.76 -30.09
CA LEU A 42 -35.74 -55.50 -29.91
C LEU A 42 -36.38 -54.50 -28.91
N GLU A 43 -37.70 -54.51 -28.75
CA GLU A 43 -38.38 -53.65 -27.76
C GLU A 43 -38.14 -54.13 -26.32
N ARG A 44 -38.13 -55.45 -26.11
CA ARG A 44 -37.79 -56.07 -24.82
C ARG A 44 -36.35 -55.75 -24.44
N LEU A 45 -35.42 -55.87 -25.39
CA LEU A 45 -34.02 -55.51 -25.18
C LEU A 45 -33.86 -54.01 -24.86
N ARG A 46 -34.63 -53.14 -25.50
CA ARG A 46 -34.65 -51.70 -25.20
C ARG A 46 -35.17 -51.40 -23.79
N ASN A 47 -36.24 -52.07 -23.35
CA ASN A 47 -36.75 -51.97 -21.97
C ASN A 47 -35.72 -52.52 -20.97
N GLY A 48 -35.03 -53.58 -21.35
CA GLY A 48 -34.00 -54.22 -20.53
C GLY A 48 -32.78 -53.35 -20.31
N LEU A 49 -32.26 -52.73 -21.38
CA LEU A 49 -31.19 -51.73 -21.30
C LEU A 49 -31.61 -50.52 -20.45
N HIS A 50 -32.86 -50.06 -20.58
CA HIS A 50 -33.37 -48.98 -19.73
C HIS A 50 -33.43 -49.35 -18.23
N SER A 51 -33.89 -50.57 -17.92
CA SER A 51 -33.95 -51.07 -16.54
C SER A 51 -32.54 -51.28 -15.97
N PHE A 52 -31.61 -51.80 -16.78
CA PHE A 52 -30.21 -51.95 -16.42
C PHE A 52 -29.54 -50.61 -16.13
N LYS A 53 -29.81 -49.58 -16.95
CA LYS A 53 -29.35 -48.22 -16.69
C LYS A 53 -29.84 -47.68 -15.34
N VAL A 54 -31.13 -47.82 -15.02
CA VAL A 54 -31.72 -47.37 -13.75
C VAL A 54 -31.08 -48.09 -12.56
N PHE A 55 -30.80 -49.39 -12.71
CA PHE A 55 -30.08 -50.19 -11.72
C PHE A 55 -28.61 -49.74 -11.53
N LEU A 56 -27.89 -49.41 -12.60
CA LEU A 56 -26.54 -48.86 -12.49
C LEU A 56 -26.54 -47.46 -11.85
N ASP A 57 -27.52 -46.62 -12.16
CA ASP A 57 -27.70 -45.32 -11.52
C ASP A 57 -28.05 -45.48 -10.02
N SER A 58 -28.83 -46.49 -9.63
CA SER A 58 -29.11 -46.76 -8.21
C SER A 58 -27.88 -47.23 -7.43
N ILE A 59 -26.97 -47.96 -8.07
CA ILE A 59 -25.67 -48.32 -7.49
C ILE A 59 -24.79 -47.07 -7.30
N LEU A 60 -24.77 -46.16 -8.28
CA LEU A 60 -23.90 -44.98 -8.25
C LEU A 60 -24.36 -43.89 -7.27
N TYR A 61 -25.68 -43.69 -7.09
CA TYR A 61 -26.22 -42.56 -6.32
C TYR A 61 -27.04 -42.95 -5.09
N SER A 62 -27.53 -44.20 -4.97
CA SER A 62 -28.51 -44.61 -3.95
C SER A 62 -27.98 -45.59 -2.90
N SER A 63 -26.67 -45.86 -2.86
CA SER A 63 -26.01 -46.72 -1.86
C SER A 63 -26.62 -48.13 -1.73
N GLN A 64 -27.07 -48.74 -2.84
CA GLN A 64 -27.50 -50.15 -2.84
C GLN A 64 -26.29 -51.10 -2.84
N ASP A 65 -26.46 -52.30 -2.25
CA ASP A 65 -25.42 -53.33 -2.19
C ASP A 65 -25.05 -53.85 -3.59
N ASN A 66 -23.75 -53.87 -3.89
CA ASN A 66 -23.17 -54.30 -5.16
C ASN A 66 -23.20 -55.83 -5.38
N ALA A 67 -23.79 -56.60 -4.46
CA ALA A 67 -23.76 -58.06 -4.46
C ALA A 67 -24.39 -58.66 -5.73
N ILE A 68 -25.52 -58.10 -6.18
CA ILE A 68 -26.24 -58.56 -7.38
C ILE A 68 -25.39 -58.35 -8.65
N LEU A 69 -24.72 -57.19 -8.75
CA LEU A 69 -23.86 -56.89 -9.88
C LEU A 69 -22.60 -57.78 -9.88
N LYS A 70 -22.00 -58.00 -8.70
CA LYS A 70 -20.83 -58.89 -8.55
C LYS A 70 -21.15 -60.32 -8.98
N GLU A 71 -22.28 -60.86 -8.52
CA GLU A 71 -22.70 -62.23 -8.87
C GLU A 71 -22.99 -62.37 -10.38
N TYR A 72 -23.58 -61.35 -11.01
CA TYR A 72 -23.75 -61.33 -12.47
C TYR A 72 -22.41 -61.31 -13.21
N LEU A 73 -21.49 -60.42 -12.83
CA LEU A 73 -20.17 -60.30 -13.46
C LEU A 73 -19.31 -61.56 -13.28
N GLU A 74 -19.51 -62.31 -12.19
CA GLU A 74 -18.87 -63.62 -11.94
C GLU A 74 -19.41 -64.74 -12.83
N LYS A 75 -20.73 -64.81 -13.01
CA LYS A 75 -21.37 -65.82 -13.88
C LYS A 75 -21.08 -65.62 -15.36
N GLU A 76 -20.76 -64.40 -15.78
CA GLU A 76 -20.44 -64.03 -17.16
C GLU A 76 -18.93 -64.12 -17.48
N LYS A 77 -18.10 -64.68 -16.59
CA LYS A 77 -16.68 -64.93 -16.91
C LYS A 77 -16.54 -66.00 -18.00
N PRO A 78 -15.71 -65.79 -19.03
CA PRO A 78 -15.38 -66.85 -19.97
C PRO A 78 -14.62 -67.98 -19.25
N THR A 79 -15.06 -69.22 -19.46
CA THR A 79 -14.42 -70.42 -18.93
C THR A 79 -13.07 -70.62 -19.61
N ALA A 80 -11.98 -70.78 -18.84
CA ALA A 80 -10.60 -70.76 -19.31
C ALA A 80 -10.16 -71.90 -20.26
N THR A 81 -11.09 -72.65 -20.85
CA THR A 81 -10.84 -73.88 -21.61
C THR A 81 -11.22 -73.82 -23.10
N ALA A 82 -11.62 -72.67 -23.65
CA ALA A 82 -11.91 -72.54 -25.08
C ALA A 82 -10.88 -71.65 -25.79
N GLU A 83 -10.13 -72.24 -26.70
CA GLU A 83 -9.29 -71.56 -27.69
C GLU A 83 -10.17 -70.84 -28.72
N SER A 84 -10.80 -69.72 -28.36
CA SER A 84 -11.35 -68.72 -29.29
C SER A 84 -11.78 -67.46 -28.56
N ASP A 85 -11.77 -66.33 -29.27
CA ASP A 85 -12.31 -64.98 -28.99
C ASP A 85 -13.62 -64.87 -28.15
N ASP A 86 -13.65 -65.40 -26.92
CA ASP A 86 -14.82 -65.28 -26.05
C ASP A 86 -14.87 -63.88 -25.41
N ALA A 87 -15.74 -63.03 -25.96
CA ALA A 87 -15.99 -61.68 -25.48
C ALA A 87 -16.65 -61.68 -24.08
N TYR A 88 -16.05 -60.99 -23.11
CA TYR A 88 -16.69 -60.76 -21.81
C TYR A 88 -17.97 -59.93 -21.99
N LEU A 89 -19.09 -60.39 -21.43
CA LEU A 89 -20.44 -59.86 -21.68
C LEU A 89 -20.83 -59.90 -23.17
N ALA A 90 -20.77 -61.10 -23.77
CA ALA A 90 -21.00 -61.35 -25.19
C ALA A 90 -22.32 -60.75 -25.71
N ASP A 91 -23.42 -60.85 -24.94
CA ASP A 91 -24.74 -60.36 -25.36
C ASP A 91 -24.77 -58.84 -25.61
N LEU A 92 -24.08 -58.05 -24.78
CA LEU A 92 -23.98 -56.60 -24.97
C LEU A 92 -23.10 -56.24 -26.18
N ILE A 93 -22.03 -57.00 -26.41
CA ILE A 93 -21.14 -56.81 -27.58
C ILE A 93 -21.84 -57.23 -28.87
N LEU A 94 -22.61 -58.33 -28.87
CA LEU A 94 -23.45 -58.76 -29.99
C LEU A 94 -24.51 -57.71 -30.31
N THR A 95 -25.18 -57.17 -29.27
CA THR A 95 -26.14 -56.07 -29.45
C THR A 95 -25.47 -54.84 -30.10
N LEU A 96 -24.24 -54.51 -29.70
CA LEU A 96 -23.47 -53.41 -30.28
C LEU A 96 -23.10 -53.66 -31.76
N LYS A 97 -22.64 -54.88 -32.09
CA LYS A 97 -22.32 -55.32 -33.45
C LYS A 97 -23.56 -55.22 -34.35
N TYR A 98 -24.68 -55.82 -33.93
CA TYR A 98 -25.96 -55.77 -34.64
C TYR A 98 -26.45 -54.34 -34.86
N ALA A 99 -26.43 -53.50 -33.82
CA ALA A 99 -26.88 -52.12 -33.91
C ALA A 99 -26.06 -51.27 -34.89
N SER A 100 -24.76 -51.55 -35.00
CA SER A 100 -23.86 -50.89 -35.94
C SER A 100 -24.08 -51.35 -37.39
N GLU A 101 -24.21 -52.67 -37.62
CA GLU A 101 -24.42 -53.25 -38.96
C GLU A 101 -25.78 -52.88 -39.55
N LYS A 102 -26.84 -52.92 -38.74
CA LYS A 102 -28.21 -52.56 -39.15
C LYS A 102 -28.50 -51.06 -39.04
N SER A 103 -27.52 -50.24 -38.60
CA SER A 103 -27.64 -48.79 -38.41
C SER A 103 -28.77 -48.34 -37.46
N VAL A 104 -29.11 -49.18 -36.46
CA VAL A 104 -30.14 -48.89 -35.45
C VAL A 104 -29.56 -47.97 -34.37
N GLY A 105 -29.62 -46.66 -34.62
CA GLY A 105 -28.93 -45.64 -33.81
C GLY A 105 -29.35 -45.56 -32.33
N TYR A 106 -30.61 -45.83 -31.99
CA TYR A 106 -31.05 -45.77 -30.58
C TYR A 106 -30.49 -46.93 -29.75
N LEU A 107 -30.42 -48.13 -30.32
CA LEU A 107 -29.91 -49.33 -29.65
C LEU A 107 -28.40 -49.20 -29.44
N PHE A 108 -27.69 -48.72 -30.46
CA PHE A 108 -26.26 -48.40 -30.37
C PHE A 108 -25.99 -47.38 -29.25
N SER A 109 -26.77 -46.28 -29.21
CA SER A 109 -26.62 -45.26 -28.17
C SER A 109 -26.88 -45.80 -26.76
N SER A 110 -27.89 -46.65 -26.57
CA SER A 110 -28.24 -47.22 -25.27
C SER A 110 -27.15 -48.15 -24.76
N VAL A 111 -26.73 -49.12 -25.58
CA VAL A 111 -25.69 -50.10 -25.18
C VAL A 111 -24.37 -49.40 -24.84
N VAL A 112 -23.92 -48.46 -25.67
CA VAL A 112 -22.67 -47.72 -25.40
C VAL A 112 -22.77 -46.87 -24.13
N ALA A 113 -23.93 -46.29 -23.85
CA ALA A 113 -24.15 -45.53 -22.62
C ALA A 113 -24.16 -46.43 -21.38
N ASP A 114 -24.77 -47.61 -21.47
CA ASP A 114 -24.83 -48.58 -20.38
C ASP A 114 -23.46 -49.21 -20.12
N LEU A 115 -22.66 -49.47 -21.16
CA LEU A 115 -21.25 -49.89 -21.00
C LEU A 115 -20.40 -48.82 -20.31
N ALA A 116 -20.62 -47.54 -20.62
CA ALA A 116 -19.91 -46.44 -19.95
C ALA A 116 -20.32 -46.31 -18.47
N LEU A 117 -21.63 -46.45 -18.17
CA LEU A 117 -22.13 -46.43 -16.80
C LEU A 117 -21.67 -47.65 -16.00
N LEU A 118 -21.61 -48.83 -16.63
CA LEU A 118 -21.10 -50.05 -16.03
C LEU A 118 -19.63 -49.90 -15.65
N LEU A 119 -18.79 -49.36 -16.54
CA LEU A 119 -17.39 -49.08 -16.23
C LEU A 119 -17.23 -48.07 -15.10
N ARG A 120 -18.08 -47.04 -15.06
CA ARG A 120 -18.07 -46.05 -13.97
C ARG A 120 -18.50 -46.67 -12.63
N ALA A 121 -19.51 -47.53 -12.61
CA ALA A 121 -19.96 -48.26 -11.43
C ALA A 121 -18.92 -49.28 -10.94
N ILE A 122 -18.23 -49.95 -11.87
CA ILE A 122 -17.11 -50.84 -11.55
C ILE A 122 -15.93 -50.04 -11.00
N GLY A 123 -15.59 -48.91 -11.61
CA GLY A 123 -14.48 -48.04 -11.18
C GLY A 123 -14.67 -47.42 -9.80
N ALA A 124 -15.92 -47.25 -9.35
CA ALA A 124 -16.24 -46.77 -8.01
C ALA A 124 -15.96 -47.82 -6.90
N ASN A 125 -15.85 -49.10 -7.25
CA ASN A 125 -15.75 -50.22 -6.31
C ASN A 125 -14.48 -51.05 -6.54
N PHE A 126 -13.56 -51.06 -5.58
CA PHE A 126 -12.28 -51.77 -5.69
C PHE A 126 -12.43 -53.28 -5.96
N ASP A 127 -13.44 -53.94 -5.36
CA ASP A 127 -13.70 -55.38 -5.52
C ASP A 127 -14.08 -55.79 -6.95
N LEU A 128 -14.54 -54.84 -7.77
CA LEU A 128 -15.03 -55.11 -9.12
C LEU A 128 -13.99 -54.81 -10.21
N LEU A 129 -12.82 -54.25 -9.86
CA LEU A 129 -11.83 -53.78 -10.84
C LEU A 129 -11.35 -54.87 -11.81
N GLN A 130 -11.24 -56.13 -11.35
CA GLN A 130 -10.86 -57.25 -12.22
C GLN A 130 -11.82 -57.46 -13.40
N TYR A 131 -13.13 -57.26 -13.18
CA TYR A 131 -14.16 -57.38 -14.21
C TYR A 131 -14.09 -56.22 -15.21
N GLY A 132 -13.81 -55.01 -14.72
CA GLY A 132 -13.58 -53.85 -15.57
C GLY A 132 -12.36 -54.00 -16.47
N ARG A 133 -11.29 -54.67 -16.00
CA ARG A 133 -10.12 -54.98 -16.84
C ARG A 133 -10.47 -55.91 -18.01
N LEU A 134 -11.26 -56.96 -17.77
CA LEU A 134 -11.74 -57.87 -18.81
C LEU A 134 -12.67 -57.17 -19.81
N LEU A 135 -13.55 -56.30 -19.31
CA LEU A 135 -14.45 -55.50 -20.14
C LEU A 135 -13.67 -54.51 -21.02
N CYS A 136 -12.71 -53.79 -20.46
CA CYS A 136 -11.84 -52.88 -21.22
C CYS A 136 -11.07 -53.63 -22.31
N ALA A 137 -10.51 -54.81 -22.02
CA ALA A 137 -9.81 -55.62 -23.03
C ALA A 137 -10.74 -56.07 -24.16
N THR A 138 -11.99 -56.44 -23.84
CA THR A 138 -13.00 -56.87 -24.83
C THR A 138 -13.48 -55.71 -25.72
N ILE A 139 -13.73 -54.53 -25.13
CA ILE A 139 -14.10 -53.32 -25.88
C ILE A 139 -12.93 -52.86 -26.75
N LEU A 140 -11.71 -52.97 -26.22
CA LEU A 140 -10.46 -52.78 -26.94
C LEU A 140 -10.09 -54.02 -27.76
N SER A 141 -11.01 -54.78 -28.35
CA SER A 141 -10.68 -55.71 -29.44
C SER A 141 -10.69 -54.96 -30.79
N PRO A 142 -9.90 -55.37 -31.80
CA PRO A 142 -9.72 -54.59 -33.03
C PRO A 142 -11.03 -54.39 -33.82
N GLU A 143 -11.95 -55.35 -33.75
CA GLU A 143 -13.28 -55.23 -34.37
C GLU A 143 -14.16 -54.22 -33.62
N ASN A 144 -14.22 -54.33 -32.29
CA ASN A 144 -15.11 -53.51 -31.46
C ASN A 144 -14.69 -52.04 -31.46
N VAL A 145 -13.38 -51.74 -31.47
CA VAL A 145 -12.86 -50.37 -31.55
C VAL A 145 -13.25 -49.68 -32.86
N LYS A 146 -13.23 -50.39 -33.99
CA LYS A 146 -13.67 -49.83 -35.29
C LYS A 146 -15.14 -49.42 -35.28
N LEU A 147 -16.00 -50.14 -34.56
CA LEU A 147 -17.41 -49.79 -34.40
C LEU A 147 -17.56 -48.47 -33.62
N ILE A 148 -16.78 -48.31 -32.54
CA ILE A 148 -16.74 -47.06 -31.76
C ILE A 148 -16.19 -45.91 -32.61
N GLY A 149 -15.11 -46.14 -33.38
CA GLY A 149 -14.54 -45.16 -34.30
C GLY A 149 -15.52 -44.68 -35.36
N ARG A 150 -16.30 -45.60 -35.97
CA ARG A 150 -17.42 -45.25 -36.88
C ARG A 150 -18.49 -44.41 -36.16
N GLY A 151 -18.80 -44.73 -34.91
CA GLY A 151 -19.72 -43.94 -34.06
C GLY A 151 -19.24 -42.51 -33.84
N LEU A 152 -17.95 -42.30 -33.55
CA LEU A 152 -17.34 -40.97 -33.40
C LEU A 152 -17.31 -40.18 -34.71
N ALA A 153 -17.09 -40.87 -35.83
CA ALA A 153 -17.02 -40.31 -37.17
C ALA A 153 -18.38 -40.14 -37.85
N ASN A 154 -19.49 -40.38 -37.15
CA ASN A 154 -20.85 -40.31 -37.71
C ASN A 154 -21.08 -39.03 -38.53
N GLN A 155 -21.54 -39.19 -39.77
CA GLN A 155 -21.70 -38.10 -40.73
C GLN A 155 -22.81 -37.11 -40.36
N ARG A 156 -23.86 -37.57 -39.67
CA ARG A 156 -25.02 -36.74 -39.29
C ARG A 156 -24.79 -35.92 -38.02
N VAL A 157 -23.65 -36.12 -37.34
CA VAL A 157 -23.27 -35.42 -36.11
C VAL A 157 -24.37 -35.49 -35.03
N ASP A 158 -24.97 -36.67 -34.87
CA ASP A 158 -26.03 -36.88 -33.87
C ASP A 158 -25.41 -36.96 -32.45
N PRO A 159 -25.77 -36.05 -31.53
CA PRO A 159 -25.27 -36.07 -30.15
C PRO A 159 -25.59 -37.36 -29.41
N ARG A 160 -26.68 -38.06 -29.78
CA ARG A 160 -27.08 -39.32 -29.15
C ARG A 160 -26.10 -40.44 -29.43
N ILE A 161 -25.41 -40.42 -30.57
CA ILE A 161 -24.45 -41.47 -30.95
C ILE A 161 -23.04 -41.09 -30.52
N ILE A 162 -22.61 -39.86 -30.77
CA ILE A 162 -21.22 -39.43 -30.52
C ILE A 162 -20.94 -39.30 -29.01
N SER A 163 -21.89 -38.75 -28.23
CA SER A 163 -21.66 -38.46 -26.81
C SER A 163 -21.46 -39.71 -25.94
N PRO A 164 -22.22 -40.82 -26.12
CA PRO A 164 -21.92 -42.08 -25.44
C PRO A 164 -20.54 -42.64 -25.82
N CYS A 165 -20.13 -42.60 -27.09
CA CYS A 165 -18.81 -43.08 -27.50
C CYS A 165 -17.67 -42.30 -26.83
N LEU A 166 -17.77 -40.97 -26.78
CA LEU A 166 -16.78 -40.13 -26.08
C LEU A 166 -16.76 -40.39 -24.57
N ARG A 167 -17.92 -40.59 -23.94
CA ARG A 167 -18.01 -40.93 -22.52
C ARG A 167 -17.39 -42.29 -22.24
N LEU A 168 -17.72 -43.32 -23.02
CA LEU A 168 -17.14 -44.65 -22.90
C LEU A 168 -15.61 -44.60 -22.99
N LEU A 169 -15.07 -43.90 -24.01
CA LEU A 169 -13.62 -43.75 -24.15
C LEU A 169 -12.99 -42.95 -23.01
N THR A 170 -13.69 -41.95 -22.46
CA THR A 170 -13.21 -41.19 -21.30
C THR A 170 -13.08 -42.10 -20.08
N GLU A 171 -14.12 -42.92 -19.79
CA GLU A 171 -14.11 -43.87 -18.68
C GLU A 171 -13.02 -44.94 -18.85
N ILE A 172 -12.81 -45.47 -20.06
CA ILE A 172 -11.72 -46.44 -20.34
C ILE A 172 -10.34 -45.82 -20.09
N VAL A 173 -10.15 -44.57 -20.49
CA VAL A 173 -8.86 -43.86 -20.30
C VAL A 173 -8.62 -43.53 -18.83
N SER A 174 -9.65 -43.22 -18.04
CA SER A 174 -9.53 -42.95 -16.60
C SER A 174 -9.54 -44.22 -15.72
N PHE A 175 -9.91 -45.37 -16.29
CA PHE A 175 -10.06 -46.61 -15.54
C PHE A 175 -8.75 -47.05 -14.87
N ASP A 176 -8.83 -47.43 -13.59
CA ASP A 176 -7.70 -47.95 -12.78
C ASP A 176 -6.47 -47.02 -12.84
N GLY A 177 -6.70 -45.70 -12.75
CA GLY A 177 -5.63 -44.70 -12.79
C GLY A 177 -4.91 -44.56 -14.14
N GLY A 178 -5.52 -45.04 -15.23
CA GLY A 178 -4.96 -44.94 -16.58
C GLY A 178 -4.34 -46.22 -17.14
N ALA A 179 -4.62 -47.39 -16.55
CA ALA A 179 -4.01 -48.66 -16.97
C ALA A 179 -4.22 -48.99 -18.47
N PHE A 180 -5.36 -48.61 -19.05
CA PHE A 180 -5.69 -48.85 -20.45
C PHE A 180 -5.43 -47.64 -21.38
N ALA A 181 -4.97 -46.50 -20.85
CA ALA A 181 -4.77 -45.29 -21.63
C ALA A 181 -3.81 -45.53 -22.81
N GLU A 182 -2.69 -46.21 -22.57
CA GLU A 182 -1.72 -46.50 -23.64
C GLU A 182 -2.32 -47.39 -24.73
N GLN A 183 -3.13 -48.39 -24.36
CA GLN A 183 -3.78 -49.29 -25.32
C GLN A 183 -4.81 -48.57 -26.19
N VAL A 184 -5.55 -47.60 -25.62
CA VAL A 184 -6.44 -46.71 -26.37
C VAL A 184 -5.64 -45.88 -27.38
N TYR A 185 -4.48 -45.37 -26.98
CA TYR A 185 -3.62 -44.54 -27.85
C TYR A 185 -2.92 -45.34 -28.95
N ARG A 186 -2.52 -46.59 -28.68
CA ARG A 186 -1.96 -47.50 -29.71
C ARG A 186 -2.91 -47.67 -30.91
N ARG A 187 -4.21 -47.44 -30.71
CA ARG A 187 -5.26 -47.50 -31.74
C ARG A 187 -5.78 -46.14 -32.17
N LYS A 188 -4.90 -45.13 -32.13
CA LYS A 188 -5.21 -43.72 -32.44
C LYS A 188 -5.92 -43.47 -33.78
N GLU A 189 -5.79 -44.37 -34.76
CA GLU A 189 -6.49 -44.25 -36.06
C GLU A 189 -8.02 -44.22 -35.90
N ASP A 190 -8.54 -45.05 -35.00
CA ASP A 190 -9.99 -45.18 -34.75
C ASP A 190 -10.43 -44.42 -33.49
N THR A 191 -9.61 -44.39 -32.45
CA THR A 191 -9.96 -43.78 -31.14
C THR A 191 -9.63 -42.30 -31.05
N TYR A 192 -8.54 -41.87 -31.72
CA TYR A 192 -7.94 -40.55 -31.57
C TYR A 192 -7.66 -39.87 -32.91
N ASN A 193 -8.58 -40.03 -33.86
CA ASN A 193 -8.46 -39.39 -35.16
C ASN A 193 -8.58 -37.86 -35.00
N PHE A 194 -7.49 -37.13 -35.25
CA PHE A 194 -7.40 -35.69 -35.02
C PHE A 194 -8.42 -34.88 -35.85
N GLN A 195 -8.81 -35.36 -37.04
CA GLN A 195 -9.82 -34.68 -37.87
C GLN A 195 -11.21 -34.83 -37.26
N VAL A 196 -11.55 -36.04 -36.81
CA VAL A 196 -12.84 -36.33 -36.17
C VAL A 196 -12.93 -35.63 -34.82
N LEU A 197 -11.86 -35.66 -34.02
CA LEU A 197 -11.81 -35.01 -32.71
C LEU A 197 -11.93 -33.49 -32.84
N SER A 198 -11.17 -32.86 -33.76
CA SER A 198 -11.29 -31.42 -34.00
C SER A 198 -12.66 -31.03 -34.54
N ARG A 199 -13.31 -31.86 -35.36
CA ARG A 199 -14.71 -31.67 -35.78
C ARG A 199 -15.66 -31.71 -34.58
N ASN A 200 -15.54 -32.73 -33.72
CA ASN A 200 -16.42 -32.92 -32.58
C ASN A 200 -16.24 -31.82 -31.51
N LEU A 201 -15.01 -31.31 -31.34
CA LEU A 201 -14.74 -30.14 -30.49
C LEU A 201 -15.41 -28.86 -31.01
N LYS A 202 -15.66 -28.70 -32.32
CA LYS A 202 -16.40 -27.54 -32.85
C LYS A 202 -17.90 -27.60 -32.57
N GLN A 203 -18.45 -28.76 -32.21
CA GLN A 203 -19.89 -28.98 -32.04
C GLN A 203 -20.37 -28.53 -30.65
N GLY A 204 -20.32 -27.23 -30.40
CA GLY A 204 -20.95 -26.57 -29.25
C GLY A 204 -22.35 -26.07 -29.62
N HIS A 205 -23.29 -26.14 -28.68
CA HIS A 205 -24.61 -25.54 -28.84
C HIS A 205 -24.67 -24.24 -28.03
N PHE A 206 -25.02 -23.13 -28.68
CA PHE A 206 -25.07 -21.80 -28.08
C PHE A 206 -26.50 -21.51 -27.61
N PRO A 207 -26.77 -21.44 -26.29
CA PRO A 207 -28.10 -21.14 -25.81
C PRO A 207 -28.50 -19.71 -26.19
N THR A 208 -29.68 -19.57 -26.78
CA THR A 208 -30.29 -18.28 -27.11
C THR A 208 -31.08 -17.67 -25.95
N GLY A 209 -31.19 -18.35 -24.79
CA GLY A 209 -31.85 -17.81 -23.61
C GLY A 209 -31.68 -18.60 -22.29
N PRO A 210 -32.20 -18.07 -21.16
CA PRO A 210 -31.99 -18.62 -19.82
C PRO A 210 -32.63 -20.00 -19.57
N LEU A 211 -33.72 -20.31 -20.29
CA LEU A 211 -34.40 -21.60 -20.21
C LEU A 211 -33.62 -22.74 -20.91
N ASP A 212 -32.75 -22.39 -21.87
CA ASP A 212 -31.86 -23.36 -22.53
C ASP A 212 -30.67 -23.72 -21.64
N GLU A 213 -30.18 -22.80 -20.80
CA GLU A 213 -29.06 -23.05 -19.88
C GLU A 213 -29.41 -24.10 -18.80
N ALA A 214 -30.63 -24.04 -18.24
CA ALA A 214 -31.08 -24.99 -17.21
C ALA A 214 -31.41 -26.39 -17.74
N ARG A 215 -31.59 -26.55 -19.06
CA ARG A 215 -31.93 -27.82 -19.73
C ARG A 215 -30.73 -28.54 -20.34
N GLN A 216 -29.54 -27.93 -20.34
CA GLN A 216 -28.39 -28.47 -21.04
C GLN A 216 -27.67 -29.57 -20.24
N GLY A 217 -27.89 -30.82 -20.66
CA GLY A 217 -26.94 -31.90 -20.41
C GLY A 217 -25.61 -31.70 -21.16
N PRO A 218 -24.59 -32.52 -20.89
CA PRO A 218 -23.26 -32.37 -21.50
C PRO A 218 -23.31 -32.46 -23.03
N THR A 219 -22.84 -31.40 -23.70
CA THR A 219 -22.79 -31.32 -25.17
C THR A 219 -21.73 -32.25 -25.77
N ILE A 220 -21.76 -32.43 -27.10
CA ILE A 220 -20.70 -33.17 -27.82
C ILE A 220 -19.34 -32.53 -27.51
N ARG A 221 -19.25 -31.19 -27.54
CA ARG A 221 -18.04 -30.46 -27.18
C ARG A 221 -17.60 -30.74 -25.74
N SER A 222 -18.50 -30.66 -24.76
CA SER A 222 -18.17 -30.93 -23.35
C SER A 222 -17.57 -32.34 -23.15
N ASN A 223 -18.15 -33.35 -23.79
CA ASN A 223 -17.64 -34.72 -23.72
C ASN A 223 -16.31 -34.89 -24.49
N ALA A 224 -16.14 -34.21 -25.63
CA ALA A 224 -14.91 -34.26 -26.40
C ALA A 224 -13.74 -33.59 -25.67
N VAL A 225 -14.02 -32.47 -24.97
CA VAL A 225 -13.06 -31.79 -24.10
C VAL A 225 -12.64 -32.71 -22.95
N ARG A 226 -13.58 -33.32 -22.23
CA ARG A 226 -13.26 -34.24 -21.13
C ARG A 226 -12.45 -35.44 -21.60
N TYR A 227 -12.78 -35.99 -22.77
CA TYR A 227 -11.98 -37.05 -23.38
C TYR A 227 -10.53 -36.61 -23.69
N LEU A 228 -10.37 -35.41 -24.25
CA LEU A 228 -9.05 -34.81 -24.52
C LEU A 228 -8.26 -34.58 -23.23
N LEU A 229 -8.89 -34.00 -22.19
CA LEU A 229 -8.26 -33.73 -20.90
C LEU A 229 -7.87 -35.04 -20.18
N ALA A 230 -8.76 -36.04 -20.16
CA ALA A 230 -8.47 -37.36 -19.60
C ALA A 230 -7.29 -38.03 -20.33
N SER A 231 -7.26 -37.93 -21.67
CA SER A 231 -6.13 -38.41 -22.46
C SER A 231 -4.83 -37.68 -22.11
N LEU A 232 -4.86 -36.36 -21.91
CA LEU A 232 -3.66 -35.61 -21.51
C LEU A 232 -3.22 -35.96 -20.07
N LYS A 233 -4.15 -36.25 -19.17
CA LYS A 233 -3.88 -36.57 -17.76
C LYS A 233 -3.19 -37.93 -17.61
N PHE A 234 -3.80 -38.98 -18.16
CA PHE A 234 -3.42 -40.37 -17.88
C PHE A 234 -2.37 -40.97 -18.85
N GLN A 235 -2.04 -40.32 -19.96
CA GLN A 235 -1.05 -40.84 -20.92
C GLN A 235 0.40 -40.72 -20.44
N GLY A 236 1.29 -41.55 -20.99
CA GLY A 236 2.74 -41.43 -20.80
C GLY A 236 3.30 -40.11 -21.33
N SER A 237 4.52 -39.72 -20.90
CA SER A 237 5.15 -38.45 -21.31
C SER A 237 5.32 -38.33 -22.83
N SER A 238 5.73 -39.40 -23.50
CA SER A 238 5.92 -39.42 -24.96
C SER A 238 4.60 -39.22 -25.71
N GLN A 239 3.57 -39.99 -25.36
CA GLN A 239 2.25 -39.93 -25.99
C GLN A 239 1.57 -38.59 -25.73
N ARG A 240 1.70 -38.05 -24.50
CA ARG A 240 1.19 -36.71 -24.15
C ARG A 240 1.80 -35.64 -25.05
N ILE A 241 3.11 -35.67 -25.28
CA ILE A 241 3.78 -34.72 -26.17
C ILE A 241 3.28 -34.86 -27.62
N GLU A 242 3.08 -36.08 -28.11
CA GLU A 242 2.53 -36.32 -29.47
C GLU A 242 1.10 -35.76 -29.62
N ILE A 243 0.26 -35.90 -28.60
CA ILE A 243 -1.07 -35.29 -28.56
C ILE A 243 -0.98 -33.76 -28.58
N LEU A 244 -0.10 -33.16 -27.75
CA LEU A 244 0.08 -31.71 -27.68
C LEU A 244 0.66 -31.12 -28.97
N LYS A 245 1.43 -31.88 -29.75
CA LYS A 245 1.91 -31.45 -31.08
C LYS A 245 0.79 -31.20 -32.10
N GLN A 246 -0.44 -31.69 -31.84
CA GLN A 246 -1.57 -31.51 -32.74
C GLN A 246 -2.18 -30.10 -32.63
N GLY A 247 -1.52 -29.12 -33.26
CA GLY A 247 -1.94 -27.71 -33.20
C GLY A 247 -3.36 -27.41 -33.67
N LYS A 248 -3.92 -28.21 -34.60
CA LYS A 248 -5.32 -28.06 -35.05
C LYS A 248 -6.33 -28.36 -33.94
N VAL A 249 -6.05 -29.36 -33.10
CA VAL A 249 -6.94 -29.74 -31.98
C VAL A 249 -6.89 -28.66 -30.91
N LEU A 250 -5.68 -28.21 -30.53
CA LEU A 250 -5.48 -27.14 -29.55
C LEU A 250 -6.08 -25.81 -30.01
N GLY A 251 -5.88 -25.41 -31.27
CA GLY A 251 -6.44 -24.17 -31.80
C GLY A 251 -7.97 -24.14 -31.76
N VAL A 252 -8.63 -25.28 -32.02
CA VAL A 252 -10.10 -25.42 -31.89
C VAL A 252 -10.55 -25.45 -30.43
N LEU A 253 -9.76 -26.06 -29.54
CA LEU A 253 -10.05 -26.07 -28.11
C LEU A 253 -10.10 -24.63 -27.56
N PHE A 254 -9.02 -23.87 -27.75
CA PHE A 254 -8.90 -22.50 -27.25
C PHE A 254 -9.78 -21.50 -28.02
N GLY A 255 -9.90 -21.60 -29.34
CA GLY A 255 -10.69 -20.65 -30.13
C GLY A 255 -12.19 -20.65 -29.81
N MET A 256 -12.71 -21.76 -29.29
CA MET A 256 -14.10 -21.90 -28.88
C MET A 256 -14.29 -21.70 -27.35
N LEU A 257 -13.22 -21.49 -26.60
CA LEU A 257 -13.24 -21.30 -25.15
C LEU A 257 -14.09 -20.09 -24.71
N PRO A 258 -14.06 -18.92 -25.39
CA PRO A 258 -14.96 -17.81 -25.09
C PRO A 258 -16.45 -18.14 -25.24
N SER A 259 -16.76 -19.26 -25.88
CA SER A 259 -18.09 -19.69 -26.24
C SER A 259 -18.60 -20.82 -25.33
N ASP A 260 -17.75 -21.35 -24.45
CA ASP A 260 -18.04 -22.48 -23.56
C ASP A 260 -18.81 -22.08 -22.29
N PRO A 261 -19.55 -23.05 -21.69
CA PRO A 261 -20.13 -22.86 -20.37
C PRO A 261 -19.03 -22.66 -19.31
N PRO A 262 -19.29 -21.87 -18.25
CA PRO A 262 -18.24 -21.43 -17.33
C PRO A 262 -17.56 -22.57 -16.58
N GLU A 263 -18.30 -23.64 -16.26
CA GLU A 263 -17.78 -24.83 -15.59
C GLU A 263 -16.76 -25.58 -16.45
N LEU A 264 -17.07 -25.73 -17.74
CA LEU A 264 -16.17 -26.39 -18.69
C LEU A 264 -14.93 -25.54 -18.96
N ALA A 265 -15.08 -24.21 -19.11
CA ALA A 265 -13.95 -23.32 -19.29
C ALA A 265 -12.99 -23.34 -18.08
N HIS A 266 -13.54 -23.41 -16.86
CA HIS A 266 -12.76 -23.57 -15.64
C HIS A 266 -12.00 -24.90 -15.63
N GLU A 267 -12.68 -26.00 -15.96
CA GLU A 267 -12.08 -27.34 -16.08
C GLU A 267 -10.92 -27.35 -17.09
N ILE A 268 -11.11 -26.74 -18.28
CA ILE A 268 -10.08 -26.67 -19.32
C ILE A 268 -8.84 -25.92 -18.83
N ILE A 269 -9.01 -24.70 -18.32
CA ILE A 269 -7.88 -23.85 -17.90
C ILE A 269 -7.13 -24.52 -16.75
N SER A 270 -7.85 -24.97 -15.71
CA SER A 270 -7.24 -25.53 -14.51
C SER A 270 -6.52 -26.86 -14.75
N GLU A 271 -7.06 -27.76 -15.58
CA GLU A 271 -6.39 -29.03 -15.86
C GLU A 271 -5.24 -28.87 -16.87
N LEU A 272 -5.37 -28.00 -17.90
CA LEU A 272 -4.26 -27.75 -18.82
C LEU A 272 -3.07 -27.11 -18.13
N ASP A 273 -3.31 -26.16 -17.23
CA ASP A 273 -2.26 -25.53 -16.42
C ASP A 273 -1.50 -26.57 -15.58
N LYS A 274 -2.21 -27.44 -14.86
CA LYS A 274 -1.61 -28.56 -14.11
C LYS A 274 -0.84 -29.54 -15.00
N ILE A 275 -1.40 -29.92 -16.15
CA ILE A 275 -0.82 -30.97 -17.01
C ILE A 275 0.38 -30.48 -17.81
N VAL A 276 0.37 -29.21 -18.24
CA VAL A 276 1.37 -28.64 -19.17
C VAL A 276 2.36 -27.73 -18.45
N ALA A 277 1.89 -26.69 -17.75
CA ALA A 277 2.76 -25.67 -17.17
C ALA A 277 3.51 -26.20 -15.94
N ASN A 278 2.77 -26.80 -15.01
CA ASN A 278 3.29 -27.33 -13.74
C ASN A 278 3.97 -28.70 -13.85
N ASN A 279 4.03 -29.29 -15.03
CA ASN A 279 4.63 -30.61 -15.24
C ASN A 279 6.07 -30.49 -15.75
N PRO A 280 7.09 -30.94 -14.99
CA PRO A 280 8.49 -30.86 -15.40
C PRO A 280 8.83 -31.82 -16.56
N LYS A 281 7.99 -32.83 -16.83
CA LYS A 281 8.21 -33.80 -17.91
C LYS A 281 7.87 -33.24 -19.30
N VAL A 282 7.26 -32.06 -19.38
CA VAL A 282 6.92 -31.39 -20.65
C VAL A 282 8.04 -30.40 -21.01
N PRO A 283 8.70 -30.55 -22.17
CA PRO A 283 9.75 -29.63 -22.60
C PRO A 283 9.25 -28.19 -22.76
N GLN A 284 10.11 -27.21 -22.48
CA GLN A 284 9.78 -25.78 -22.59
C GLN A 284 9.23 -25.39 -23.96
N SER A 285 9.79 -25.93 -25.05
CA SER A 285 9.33 -25.68 -26.42
C SER A 285 7.87 -26.09 -26.65
N MET A 286 7.42 -27.16 -25.98
CA MET A 286 6.01 -27.59 -26.04
C MET A 286 5.12 -26.70 -25.19
N LYS A 287 5.61 -26.18 -24.06
CA LYS A 287 4.86 -25.19 -23.25
C LYS A 287 4.64 -23.90 -24.02
N GLU A 288 5.67 -23.39 -24.71
CA GLU A 288 5.57 -22.23 -25.61
C GLU A 288 4.58 -22.46 -26.75
N PHE A 289 4.56 -23.68 -27.33
CA PHE A 289 3.64 -24.03 -28.41
C PHE A 289 2.17 -24.08 -27.95
N VAL A 290 1.90 -24.58 -26.73
CA VAL A 290 0.54 -24.66 -26.18
C VAL A 290 0.03 -23.27 -25.78
N PHE A 291 0.84 -22.49 -25.07
CA PHE A 291 0.47 -21.16 -24.59
C PHE A 291 0.96 -20.04 -25.52
N PHE A 292 0.92 -20.29 -26.83
CA PHE A 292 1.30 -19.27 -27.81
C PHE A 292 0.29 -18.12 -27.87
N GLU A 293 0.70 -17.02 -28.49
CA GLU A 293 -0.03 -15.75 -28.59
C GLU A 293 -1.56 -15.87 -28.73
N LYS A 294 -2.07 -16.60 -29.73
CA LYS A 294 -3.52 -16.66 -29.99
C LYS A 294 -4.28 -17.41 -28.89
N ASN A 295 -3.68 -18.45 -28.31
CA ASN A 295 -4.32 -19.21 -27.24
C ASN A 295 -4.44 -18.37 -25.97
N LEU A 296 -3.40 -17.60 -25.63
CA LEU A 296 -3.47 -16.64 -24.52
C LEU A 296 -4.49 -15.52 -24.77
N GLN A 297 -4.62 -15.05 -26.01
CA GLN A 297 -5.67 -14.06 -26.36
C GLN A 297 -7.07 -14.60 -26.06
N HIS A 298 -7.36 -15.85 -26.43
CA HIS A 298 -8.65 -16.47 -26.14
C HIS A 298 -8.91 -16.66 -24.63
N ILE A 299 -7.88 -16.98 -23.84
CA ILE A 299 -8.00 -17.03 -22.37
C ILE A 299 -8.27 -15.63 -21.81
N LEU A 300 -7.56 -14.62 -22.31
CA LEU A 300 -7.74 -13.23 -21.90
C LEU A 300 -9.14 -12.68 -22.25
N GLU A 301 -9.72 -13.09 -23.38
CA GLU A 301 -11.09 -12.75 -23.78
C GLU A 301 -12.14 -13.21 -22.76
N LEU A 302 -11.92 -14.35 -22.08
CA LEU A 302 -12.80 -14.80 -20.99
C LEU A 302 -12.73 -13.86 -19.79
N GLY A 303 -11.53 -13.45 -19.39
CA GLY A 303 -11.31 -12.40 -18.39
C GLY A 303 -12.00 -11.08 -18.76
N ARG A 304 -12.14 -10.80 -20.07
CA ARG A 304 -12.77 -9.59 -20.63
C ARG A 304 -14.31 -9.61 -20.65
N LYS A 305 -14.99 -10.71 -20.37
CA LYS A 305 -16.48 -10.70 -20.37
C LYS A 305 -17.08 -9.76 -19.29
N PRO A 306 -18.20 -9.07 -19.58
CA PRO A 306 -18.82 -8.10 -18.66
C PRO A 306 -19.31 -8.75 -17.35
N ARG A 307 -19.34 -7.96 -16.26
CA ARG A 307 -19.66 -8.38 -14.88
C ARG A 307 -21.13 -8.80 -14.65
N THR A 308 -21.93 -9.00 -15.70
CA THR A 308 -23.40 -9.12 -15.64
C THR A 308 -23.94 -10.53 -15.36
N ARG A 309 -23.08 -11.50 -15.08
CA ARG A 309 -23.42 -12.93 -14.96
C ARG A 309 -23.13 -13.50 -13.55
N PRO A 310 -23.68 -14.69 -13.18
CA PRO A 310 -23.61 -15.32 -11.85
C PRO A 310 -22.23 -15.35 -11.16
N PRO A 311 -22.17 -15.60 -9.83
CA PRO A 311 -20.93 -15.58 -9.04
C PRO A 311 -19.82 -16.51 -9.57
N ARG A 312 -20.17 -17.66 -10.18
CA ARG A 312 -19.19 -18.59 -10.79
C ARG A 312 -18.40 -17.97 -11.96
N ASP A 313 -18.97 -17.01 -12.68
CA ASP A 313 -18.27 -16.27 -13.74
C ASP A 313 -17.22 -15.30 -13.17
N LYS A 314 -17.29 -14.95 -11.88
CA LYS A 314 -16.26 -14.15 -11.21
C LYS A 314 -15.01 -14.99 -10.94
N GLU A 315 -15.18 -16.22 -10.46
CA GLU A 315 -14.08 -17.16 -10.18
C GLU A 315 -13.35 -17.54 -11.47
N LEU A 316 -14.07 -17.89 -12.54
CA LEU A 316 -13.48 -18.19 -13.83
C LEU A 316 -12.66 -17.01 -14.40
N ARG A 317 -13.18 -15.78 -14.29
CA ARG A 317 -12.45 -14.59 -14.76
C ARG A 317 -11.18 -14.35 -13.95
N LYS A 318 -11.24 -14.56 -12.64
CA LYS A 318 -10.06 -14.45 -11.77
C LYS A 318 -9.03 -15.50 -12.17
N LEU A 319 -9.43 -16.77 -12.27
CA LEU A 319 -8.56 -17.87 -12.72
C LEU A 319 -7.93 -17.58 -14.08
N ALA A 320 -8.71 -17.16 -15.07
CA ALA A 320 -8.19 -16.87 -16.41
C ALA A 320 -7.16 -15.74 -16.40
N MET A 321 -7.37 -14.69 -15.58
CA MET A 321 -6.37 -13.62 -15.42
C MET A 321 -5.14 -14.13 -14.68
N ASP A 322 -5.31 -14.79 -13.53
CA ASP A 322 -4.21 -15.29 -12.68
C ASP A 322 -3.29 -16.23 -13.49
N VAL A 323 -3.86 -17.14 -14.29
CA VAL A 323 -3.11 -18.03 -15.18
C VAL A 323 -2.34 -17.24 -16.24
N VAL A 324 -2.95 -16.24 -16.89
CA VAL A 324 -2.24 -15.40 -17.88
C VAL A 324 -1.11 -14.61 -17.21
N PHE A 325 -1.33 -14.07 -16.00
CA PHE A 325 -0.29 -13.41 -15.22
C PHE A 325 0.87 -14.37 -14.96
N GLU A 326 0.60 -15.53 -14.36
CA GLU A 326 1.62 -16.52 -13.98
C GLU A 326 2.45 -16.98 -15.18
N HIS A 327 1.82 -17.25 -16.32
CA HIS A 327 2.53 -17.67 -17.54
C HIS A 327 3.42 -16.58 -18.14
N CYS A 328 3.07 -15.31 -17.95
CA CYS A 328 3.83 -14.19 -18.50
C CYS A 328 4.89 -13.64 -17.53
N THR A 329 4.78 -13.91 -16.22
CA THR A 329 5.68 -13.33 -15.19
C THR A 329 6.65 -14.33 -14.56
N THR A 330 6.32 -15.62 -14.52
CA THR A 330 7.12 -16.61 -13.79
C THR A 330 8.21 -17.23 -14.68
N GLU A 331 9.45 -17.16 -14.21
CA GLU A 331 10.61 -17.76 -14.90
C GLU A 331 10.47 -19.28 -15.00
N GLY A 332 10.73 -19.85 -16.18
CA GLY A 332 10.73 -21.30 -16.40
C GLY A 332 9.35 -21.97 -16.47
N LEU A 333 8.24 -21.23 -16.30
CA LEU A 333 6.90 -21.82 -16.33
C LEU A 333 6.42 -22.11 -17.75
N SER A 334 6.51 -21.15 -18.67
CA SER A 334 6.06 -21.35 -20.07
C SER A 334 6.68 -20.40 -21.10
N LEU A 335 6.57 -19.08 -20.93
CA LEU A 335 6.90 -18.11 -21.99
C LEU A 335 8.14 -17.27 -21.70
N LEU A 336 8.42 -17.00 -20.43
CA LEU A 336 9.53 -16.14 -20.02
C LEU A 336 10.87 -16.85 -20.21
N LYS A 337 11.71 -16.34 -21.11
CA LYS A 337 13.11 -16.76 -21.29
C LYS A 337 14.02 -15.88 -20.45
N SER A 338 14.65 -16.47 -19.44
CA SER A 338 15.69 -15.83 -18.63
C SER A 338 17.09 -16.04 -19.25
N PRO A 339 18.02 -15.08 -19.09
CA PRO A 339 17.84 -13.73 -18.53
C PRO A 339 17.34 -12.72 -19.58
N SER A 340 16.37 -11.88 -19.20
CA SER A 340 15.95 -10.73 -20.02
C SER A 340 16.81 -9.50 -19.69
N SER A 341 17.38 -8.88 -20.71
CA SER A 341 18.35 -7.79 -20.55
C SER A 341 18.14 -6.66 -21.54
N TRP A 342 18.72 -5.49 -21.25
CA TRP A 342 18.78 -4.37 -22.22
C TRP A 342 19.77 -4.64 -23.36
N TYR A 343 20.49 -5.75 -23.33
CA TYR A 343 21.36 -6.18 -24.42
C TYR A 343 20.59 -7.05 -25.42
N PRO A 344 20.66 -6.75 -26.73
CA PRO A 344 20.09 -7.59 -27.78
C PRO A 344 20.57 -9.07 -27.71
N PRO A 345 19.82 -10.02 -28.29
CA PRO A 345 20.28 -11.39 -28.43
C PRO A 345 21.56 -11.46 -29.27
N ASN A 346 22.50 -12.31 -28.84
CA ASN A 346 23.81 -12.53 -29.47
C ASN A 346 24.70 -11.27 -29.59
N TYR A 347 24.49 -10.28 -28.71
CA TYR A 347 25.25 -9.02 -28.74
C TYR A 347 26.74 -9.23 -28.42
N GLU A 348 27.09 -10.08 -27.45
CA GLU A 348 28.50 -10.36 -27.11
C GLU A 348 29.21 -11.20 -28.19
N ASP A 349 28.54 -12.19 -28.79
CA ASP A 349 29.12 -12.97 -29.88
C ASP A 349 29.43 -12.12 -31.12
N ARG A 350 28.62 -11.06 -31.36
CA ARG A 350 28.85 -10.09 -32.44
C ARG A 350 29.99 -9.12 -32.14
N VAL A 351 30.26 -8.87 -30.86
CA VAL A 351 31.36 -8.01 -30.39
C VAL A 351 32.67 -8.79 -30.30
N MET A 352 32.63 -10.08 -29.95
CA MET A 352 33.78 -10.95 -29.73
C MET A 352 34.31 -11.64 -31.01
N ASN A 353 33.58 -11.62 -32.13
CA ASN A 353 34.05 -12.16 -33.41
C ASN A 353 34.78 -11.05 -34.23
N PRO A 354 35.97 -11.30 -34.80
CA PRO A 354 37.12 -10.40 -34.69
C PRO A 354 37.17 -9.28 -35.73
N PHE A 355 37.19 -8.03 -35.25
CA PHE A 355 37.86 -6.90 -35.92
C PHE A 355 39.35 -6.79 -35.52
N PHE A 356 39.87 -7.73 -34.73
CA PHE A 356 41.30 -7.87 -34.41
C PHE A 356 41.99 -8.83 -35.40
N GLY A 357 41.96 -8.50 -36.69
CA GLY A 357 42.95 -9.00 -37.64
C GLY A 357 44.16 -8.04 -37.64
N PRO A 358 45.42 -8.51 -37.65
CA PRO A 358 46.59 -7.66 -37.43
C PRO A 358 46.89 -6.63 -38.54
N ASP A 359 46.13 -6.61 -39.65
CA ASP A 359 46.59 -5.98 -40.89
C ASP A 359 45.77 -4.80 -41.46
N ASN A 360 44.78 -4.24 -40.76
CA ASN A 360 44.09 -3.05 -41.28
C ASN A 360 44.15 -1.86 -40.32
N ALA A 361 44.94 -0.86 -40.70
CA ALA A 361 44.87 0.51 -40.19
C ALA A 361 43.50 1.12 -40.55
N VAL A 362 42.45 0.78 -39.78
CA VAL A 362 41.13 1.38 -39.92
C VAL A 362 40.95 2.42 -38.82
N ILE A 363 40.54 3.62 -39.23
CA ILE A 363 40.16 4.74 -38.37
C ILE A 363 39.26 4.22 -37.24
N ASN A 364 39.66 4.45 -36.00
CA ASN A 364 38.89 4.05 -34.82
C ASN A 364 37.66 4.96 -34.67
N LEU A 365 36.56 4.63 -35.35
CA LEU A 365 35.26 5.32 -35.28
C LEU A 365 34.46 4.96 -34.01
N GLY A 366 35.07 4.27 -33.03
CA GLY A 366 34.47 3.96 -31.74
C GLY A 366 33.19 3.12 -31.86
N LEU A 367 32.12 3.54 -31.18
CA LEU A 367 30.83 2.83 -31.13
C LEU A 367 30.17 2.60 -32.50
N ASP A 368 30.52 3.38 -33.53
CA ASP A 368 29.94 3.24 -34.88
C ASP A 368 30.46 2.02 -35.65
N ASN A 369 31.56 1.41 -35.19
CA ASN A 369 32.12 0.20 -35.80
C ASN A 369 31.43 -1.09 -35.34
N ILE A 370 30.60 -1.06 -34.30
CA ILE A 370 29.99 -2.27 -33.72
C ILE A 370 28.63 -2.55 -34.38
N PRO A 371 28.47 -3.68 -35.10
CA PRO A 371 27.23 -4.02 -35.77
C PRO A 371 26.08 -4.22 -34.77
N GLY A 372 25.01 -3.44 -34.90
CA GLY A 372 23.84 -3.52 -34.02
C GLY A 372 23.91 -2.66 -32.76
N ILE A 373 24.75 -1.62 -32.74
CA ILE A 373 24.67 -0.53 -31.75
C ILE A 373 23.60 0.49 -32.12
N SER A 374 23.36 0.76 -33.40
CA SER A 374 22.25 1.61 -33.85
C SER A 374 21.17 0.78 -34.54
N TYR A 375 19.91 1.03 -34.18
CA TYR A 375 18.74 0.34 -34.74
C TYR A 375 17.73 1.34 -35.31
N ASP A 376 17.46 1.22 -36.61
CA ASP A 376 16.36 1.93 -37.27
C ASP A 376 15.03 1.20 -37.09
N GLY A 377 14.45 1.34 -35.88
CA GLY A 377 13.04 1.02 -35.62
C GLY A 377 12.70 -0.44 -35.34
N LYS A 378 13.59 -1.42 -35.55
CA LYS A 378 13.37 -2.83 -35.18
C LYS A 378 14.51 -3.37 -34.31
N ILE A 379 14.22 -3.64 -33.04
CA ILE A 379 15.14 -4.26 -32.10
C ILE A 379 14.84 -5.76 -32.05
N PRO A 380 15.85 -6.66 -32.20
CA PRO A 380 15.63 -8.09 -31.99
C PRO A 380 15.42 -8.41 -30.51
N VAL A 381 14.44 -9.26 -30.21
CA VAL A 381 13.97 -9.58 -28.84
C VAL A 381 14.06 -11.10 -28.62
N ARG A 382 14.45 -11.54 -27.41
CA ARG A 382 14.51 -12.98 -27.05
C ARG A 382 13.11 -13.57 -26.93
N ASN A 383 12.19 -12.86 -26.27
CA ASN A 383 10.80 -13.25 -26.05
C ASN A 383 9.86 -12.78 -27.18
N SER A 384 9.99 -13.35 -28.37
CA SER A 384 9.18 -12.96 -29.55
C SER A 384 7.67 -13.26 -29.43
N THR A 385 7.31 -14.31 -28.69
CA THR A 385 5.91 -14.68 -28.42
C THR A 385 5.23 -13.65 -27.52
N LEU A 386 5.89 -13.24 -26.43
CA LEU A 386 5.41 -12.18 -25.54
C LEU A 386 5.37 -10.83 -26.27
N ALA A 387 6.37 -10.51 -27.09
CA ALA A 387 6.39 -9.29 -27.89
C ALA A 387 5.15 -9.15 -28.80
N SER A 388 4.72 -10.26 -29.41
CA SER A 388 3.52 -10.27 -30.27
C SER A 388 2.22 -10.21 -29.44
N PHE A 389 2.18 -10.91 -28.31
CA PHE A 389 1.03 -10.91 -27.39
C PHE A 389 0.74 -9.52 -26.79
N ILE A 390 1.78 -8.79 -26.36
CA ILE A 390 1.67 -7.45 -25.77
C ILE A 390 0.92 -6.47 -26.68
N ARG A 391 1.02 -6.61 -28.00
CA ARG A 391 0.28 -5.74 -28.96
C ARG A 391 -1.24 -5.80 -28.79
N HIS A 392 -1.75 -6.90 -28.24
CA HIS A 392 -3.19 -7.14 -28.02
C HIS A 392 -3.69 -6.62 -26.66
N LEU A 393 -2.76 -6.14 -25.82
CA LEU A 393 -3.05 -5.53 -24.54
C LEU A 393 -3.15 -4.02 -24.72
N ARG A 394 -4.38 -3.51 -24.81
CA ARG A 394 -4.63 -2.06 -24.79
C ARG A 394 -4.58 -1.54 -23.35
N PRO A 395 -3.74 -0.54 -23.03
CA PRO A 395 -3.66 0.06 -21.71
C PRO A 395 -5.00 0.63 -21.23
N ASN A 396 -5.77 1.22 -22.15
CA ASN A 396 -7.02 1.94 -21.85
C ASN A 396 -8.24 1.02 -21.65
N GLY A 397 -8.07 -0.30 -21.74
CA GLY A 397 -9.18 -1.24 -21.71
C GLY A 397 -9.72 -1.53 -20.30
N ARG A 398 -8.83 -1.92 -19.38
CA ARG A 398 -9.12 -2.31 -17.98
C ARG A 398 -7.84 -2.20 -17.15
N GLU A 399 -7.97 -1.87 -15.86
CA GLU A 399 -6.86 -1.80 -14.90
C GLU A 399 -6.01 -3.09 -14.89
N ASN A 400 -6.63 -4.26 -15.00
CA ASN A 400 -5.93 -5.54 -15.05
C ASN A 400 -4.98 -5.67 -16.27
N ASN A 401 -5.31 -5.06 -17.42
CA ASN A 401 -4.42 -5.09 -18.59
C ASN A 401 -3.19 -4.22 -18.35
N GLN A 402 -3.38 -3.07 -17.70
CA GLN A 402 -2.29 -2.17 -17.33
C GLN A 402 -1.36 -2.87 -16.33
N GLN A 403 -1.92 -3.50 -15.29
CA GLN A 403 -1.16 -4.28 -14.31
C GLN A 403 -0.40 -5.45 -14.97
N LEU A 404 -1.02 -6.18 -15.91
CA LEU A 404 -0.36 -7.26 -16.65
C LEU A 404 0.81 -6.75 -17.49
N LEU A 405 0.62 -5.64 -18.22
CA LEU A 405 1.68 -5.02 -19.00
C LEU A 405 2.85 -4.57 -18.12
N LEU A 406 2.57 -3.93 -16.99
CA LEU A 406 3.59 -3.50 -16.03
C LEU A 406 4.34 -4.70 -15.43
N ALA A 407 3.63 -5.78 -15.08
CA ALA A 407 4.24 -7.01 -14.57
C ALA A 407 5.12 -7.68 -15.64
N ILE A 408 4.70 -7.69 -16.91
CA ILE A 408 5.52 -8.19 -18.01
C ILE A 408 6.77 -7.32 -18.19
N PHE A 409 6.65 -6.00 -18.23
CA PHE A 409 7.80 -5.11 -18.39
C PHE A 409 8.80 -5.17 -17.22
N LYS A 410 8.31 -5.40 -15.99
CA LYS A 410 9.18 -5.61 -14.83
C LYS A 410 10.05 -6.87 -14.96
N ASN A 411 9.49 -7.96 -15.48
CA ASN A 411 10.21 -9.24 -15.65
C ASN A 411 10.93 -9.35 -17.01
N CYS A 412 10.49 -8.60 -18.02
CA CYS A 412 11.05 -8.53 -19.37
C CYS A 412 11.41 -7.09 -19.76
N PRO A 413 12.49 -6.52 -19.20
CA PRO A 413 12.92 -5.17 -19.54
C PRO A 413 13.27 -4.97 -21.03
N GLU A 414 13.58 -6.05 -21.77
CA GLU A 414 13.83 -5.99 -23.22
C GLU A 414 12.59 -5.56 -24.04
N LEU A 415 11.38 -5.85 -23.53
CA LEU A 415 10.13 -5.63 -24.26
C LEU A 415 9.66 -4.17 -24.24
N VAL A 416 10.14 -3.37 -23.27
CA VAL A 416 9.77 -1.96 -23.13
C VAL A 416 10.14 -1.17 -24.38
N ALA A 417 11.41 -1.26 -24.79
CA ALA A 417 11.90 -0.56 -25.97
C ALA A 417 11.17 -1.04 -27.24
N HIS A 418 11.00 -2.36 -27.40
CA HIS A 418 10.30 -2.93 -28.54
C HIS A 418 8.83 -2.47 -28.64
N TYR A 419 8.11 -2.42 -27.51
CA TYR A 419 6.72 -2.00 -27.46
C TYR A 419 6.54 -0.56 -27.99
N PHE A 420 7.34 0.38 -27.50
CA PHE A 420 7.22 1.79 -27.92
C PHE A 420 7.72 2.08 -29.33
N LEU A 421 8.56 1.21 -29.90
CA LEU A 421 8.97 1.33 -31.30
C LEU A 421 7.88 0.89 -32.28
N GLU A 422 7.12 -0.16 -31.94
CA GLU A 422 6.11 -0.72 -32.84
C GLU A 422 4.71 -0.10 -32.65
N CYS A 423 4.37 0.37 -31.44
CA CYS A 423 3.04 0.89 -31.14
C CYS A 423 2.88 2.38 -31.50
N ASN A 424 2.30 2.65 -32.67
CA ASN A 424 2.01 4.01 -33.20
C ASN A 424 0.59 4.54 -32.87
N GLU A 425 -0.24 3.79 -32.13
CA GLU A 425 -1.68 4.09 -31.98
C GLU A 425 -2.04 5.08 -30.85
N PHE A 426 -1.08 5.67 -30.15
CA PHE A 426 -1.40 6.51 -28.98
C PHE A 426 -1.72 7.96 -29.38
N GLU A 427 -2.76 8.54 -28.77
CA GLU A 427 -2.98 9.99 -28.84
C GLU A 427 -2.00 10.71 -27.89
N TYR A 428 -0.92 11.26 -28.45
CA TYR A 428 0.19 11.84 -27.69
C TYR A 428 -0.04 13.28 -27.21
N ALA A 429 -1.17 13.91 -27.56
CA ALA A 429 -1.47 15.28 -27.19
C ALA A 429 -2.35 15.33 -25.93
N PRO A 430 -2.05 16.19 -24.95
CA PRO A 430 -2.88 16.34 -23.75
C PRO A 430 -4.28 16.81 -24.16
N ARG A 431 -5.28 15.98 -23.86
CA ARG A 431 -6.71 16.25 -24.06
C ARG A 431 -7.46 15.77 -22.83
N HIS A 432 -8.57 16.43 -22.49
CA HIS A 432 -9.50 16.02 -21.45
C HIS A 432 -10.25 14.73 -21.83
N SER A 433 -9.53 13.61 -21.85
CA SER A 433 -10.06 12.30 -22.15
C SER A 433 -9.61 11.32 -21.08
N MET A 434 -10.53 10.48 -20.62
CA MET A 434 -10.23 9.36 -19.72
C MET A 434 -9.16 8.43 -20.32
N VAL A 435 -9.09 8.36 -21.66
CA VAL A 435 -8.08 7.61 -22.43
C VAL A 435 -6.68 8.20 -22.25
N TYR A 436 -6.56 9.53 -22.27
CA TYR A 436 -5.27 10.18 -22.05
C TYR A 436 -4.85 10.06 -20.58
N ALA A 437 -5.78 10.19 -19.64
CA ALA A 437 -5.49 10.02 -18.21
C ALA A 437 -4.98 8.61 -17.88
N SER A 438 -5.64 7.55 -18.37
CA SER A 438 -5.16 6.17 -18.17
C SER A 438 -3.80 5.92 -18.81
N TYR A 439 -3.56 6.50 -19.99
CA TYR A 439 -2.28 6.41 -20.67
C TYR A 439 -1.16 7.16 -19.94
N ALA A 440 -1.45 8.36 -19.44
CA ALA A 440 -0.53 9.16 -18.63
C ALA A 440 -0.10 8.37 -17.38
N THR A 441 -1.05 7.84 -16.60
CA THR A 441 -0.75 6.98 -15.45
C THR A 441 0.08 5.76 -15.85
N PHE A 442 -0.23 5.12 -16.98
CA PHE A 442 0.52 3.96 -17.46
C PHE A 442 1.97 4.29 -17.82
N ILE A 443 2.22 5.40 -18.52
CA ILE A 443 3.59 5.82 -18.84
C ILE A 443 4.36 6.14 -17.57
N THR A 444 3.76 6.88 -16.63
CA THR A 444 4.41 7.19 -15.35
C THR A 444 4.85 5.90 -14.65
N SER A 445 3.98 4.91 -14.56
CA SER A 445 4.30 3.61 -13.95
C SER A 445 5.41 2.85 -14.69
N ILE A 446 5.51 2.94 -16.03
CA ILE A 446 6.61 2.32 -16.79
C ILE A 446 7.94 3.03 -16.50
N VAL A 447 7.92 4.36 -16.53
CA VAL A 447 9.11 5.18 -16.27
C VAL A 447 9.56 5.06 -14.80
N GLU A 448 8.68 4.68 -13.88
CA GLU A 448 9.02 4.39 -12.48
C GLU A 448 9.55 2.96 -12.25
N LEU A 449 9.48 2.05 -13.24
CA LEU A 449 9.98 0.68 -13.07
C LEU A 449 11.47 0.67 -12.70
N PRO A 450 11.92 -0.14 -11.73
CA PRO A 450 13.32 -0.20 -11.35
C PRO A 450 14.19 -0.68 -12.52
N MET A 451 15.42 -0.19 -12.58
CA MET A 451 16.39 -0.67 -13.57
C MET A 451 16.82 -2.11 -13.23
N PRO A 452 16.99 -2.99 -14.23
CA PRO A 452 17.51 -4.32 -13.97
C PRO A 452 18.98 -4.24 -13.53
N PRO A 453 19.39 -5.01 -12.50
CA PRO A 453 20.78 -5.02 -12.06
C PRO A 453 21.70 -5.43 -13.22
N HIS A 454 22.86 -4.78 -13.34
CA HIS A 454 23.81 -5.00 -14.43
C HIS A 454 23.21 -4.85 -15.85
N PHE A 455 22.13 -4.09 -15.99
CA PHE A 455 21.33 -3.99 -17.23
C PHE A 455 20.73 -5.34 -17.69
N GLY A 456 20.52 -6.27 -16.75
CA GLY A 456 19.88 -7.58 -16.94
C GLY A 456 20.82 -8.75 -17.19
N LYS A 457 22.11 -8.63 -16.82
CA LYS A 457 23.07 -9.74 -16.86
C LYS A 457 23.23 -10.37 -15.46
N GLU A 458 23.45 -11.69 -15.40
CA GLU A 458 23.37 -12.47 -14.15
C GLU A 458 24.49 -12.18 -13.12
N SER A 459 25.68 -11.73 -13.54
CA SER A 459 26.84 -11.63 -12.64
C SER A 459 27.70 -10.37 -12.74
N ASP A 460 27.88 -9.77 -13.93
CA ASP A 460 28.66 -8.54 -14.11
C ASP A 460 28.20 -7.76 -15.36
N TYR A 461 28.58 -6.49 -15.49
CA TYR A 461 28.36 -5.69 -16.70
C TYR A 461 29.16 -6.24 -17.89
N SER A 462 28.65 -6.05 -19.11
CA SER A 462 29.34 -6.43 -20.34
C SER A 462 30.59 -5.57 -20.59
N ALA A 463 31.47 -6.00 -21.50
CA ALA A 463 32.64 -5.22 -21.92
C ALA A 463 32.24 -3.92 -22.64
N VAL A 464 31.11 -3.95 -23.36
CA VAL A 464 30.57 -2.83 -24.14
C VAL A 464 29.27 -2.33 -23.49
N PRO A 465 29.00 -1.01 -23.49
CA PRO A 465 27.75 -0.48 -22.95
C PRO A 465 26.52 -0.94 -23.76
N PRO A 466 25.32 -0.91 -23.15
CA PRO A 466 24.08 -1.19 -23.87
C PRO A 466 23.81 -0.12 -24.94
N PRO A 467 23.14 -0.48 -26.06
CA PRO A 467 22.79 0.47 -27.11
C PRO A 467 21.99 1.67 -26.59
N ALA A 468 22.44 2.89 -26.91
CA ALA A 468 21.80 4.13 -26.44
C ALA A 468 20.34 4.25 -26.89
N GLU A 469 19.98 3.64 -28.03
CA GLU A 469 18.64 3.51 -28.58
C GLU A 469 17.72 2.69 -27.68
N ILE A 470 18.22 1.63 -27.05
CA ILE A 470 17.42 0.78 -26.16
C ILE A 470 17.28 1.46 -24.80
N VAL A 471 18.38 2.03 -24.30
CA VAL A 471 18.41 2.73 -23.02
C VAL A 471 17.47 3.94 -23.05
N ILE A 472 17.50 4.76 -24.11
CA ILE A 472 16.62 5.94 -24.17
C ILE A 472 15.13 5.58 -24.18
N GLU A 473 14.71 4.49 -24.84
CA GLU A 473 13.29 4.09 -24.82
C GLU A 473 12.82 3.55 -23.47
N ASN A 474 13.74 3.08 -22.62
CA ASN A 474 13.45 2.68 -21.24
C ASN A 474 13.43 3.87 -20.26
N ILE A 475 14.15 4.95 -20.57
CA ILE A 475 14.15 6.18 -19.77
C ILE A 475 12.98 7.08 -20.20
N ILE A 476 12.95 7.49 -21.47
CA ILE A 476 11.96 8.40 -22.05
C ILE A 476 11.39 7.73 -23.31
N PRO A 477 10.27 7.01 -23.22
CA PRO A 477 9.61 6.44 -24.41
C PRO A 477 9.39 7.47 -25.52
N ARG A 478 9.48 7.08 -26.80
CA ARG A 478 9.27 7.98 -27.98
C ARG A 478 7.97 8.78 -27.95
N SER A 479 6.97 8.29 -27.22
CA SER A 479 5.69 8.97 -27.01
C SER A 479 5.83 10.32 -26.30
N LEU A 480 6.84 10.45 -25.44
CA LEU A 480 7.13 11.65 -24.67
C LEU A 480 8.16 12.50 -25.42
N LYS A 481 7.64 13.43 -26.22
CA LYS A 481 8.45 14.47 -26.87
C LYS A 481 8.47 15.74 -26.03
N LYS A 482 9.49 16.56 -26.26
CA LYS A 482 9.62 17.91 -25.72
C LYS A 482 8.34 18.73 -25.81
N ASP A 483 7.68 18.71 -26.98
CA ASP A 483 6.44 19.44 -27.21
C ASP A 483 5.27 18.98 -26.32
N VAL A 484 5.27 17.72 -25.89
CA VAL A 484 4.25 17.18 -24.98
C VAL A 484 4.47 17.75 -23.58
N PHE A 485 5.71 17.70 -23.08
CA PHE A 485 6.05 18.28 -21.77
C PHE A 485 5.81 19.79 -21.71
N THR A 486 6.29 20.54 -22.70
CA THR A 486 6.08 21.99 -22.74
C THR A 486 4.59 22.35 -22.82
N ARG A 487 3.76 21.57 -23.53
CA ARG A 487 2.30 21.77 -23.51
C ARG A 487 1.69 21.45 -22.16
N CYS A 488 2.03 20.30 -21.55
CA CYS A 488 1.50 19.90 -20.24
C CYS A 488 1.79 20.93 -19.14
N LEU A 489 3.01 21.50 -19.12
CA LEU A 489 3.43 22.52 -18.14
C LEU A 489 2.75 23.89 -18.32
N ASN A 490 2.32 24.20 -19.54
CA ASN A 490 1.68 25.47 -19.87
C ASN A 490 0.14 25.42 -19.75
N LEU A 491 -0.45 24.23 -19.62
CA LEU A 491 -1.89 24.09 -19.43
C LEU A 491 -2.32 24.59 -18.04
N PRO A 492 -3.52 25.20 -17.92
CA PRO A 492 -4.04 25.69 -16.65
C PRO A 492 -4.44 24.55 -15.70
N GLU A 493 -4.75 23.36 -16.23
CA GLU A 493 -5.15 22.22 -15.43
C GLU A 493 -4.00 21.57 -14.69
N GLU A 494 -4.16 21.48 -13.38
CA GLU A 494 -3.14 20.92 -12.50
C GLU A 494 -2.79 19.45 -12.80
N LYS A 495 -3.75 18.62 -13.20
CA LYS A 495 -3.52 17.18 -13.43
C LYS A 495 -2.48 16.89 -14.51
N TYR A 496 -2.40 17.73 -15.55
CA TYR A 496 -1.40 17.58 -16.60
C TYR A 496 -0.03 18.09 -16.19
N ASN A 497 0.00 19.12 -15.35
CA ASN A 497 1.23 19.64 -14.77
C ASN A 497 1.84 18.62 -13.80
N ASP A 498 1.01 18.01 -12.95
CA ASP A 498 1.43 16.96 -12.00
C ASP A 498 2.00 15.76 -12.75
N PHE A 499 1.33 15.30 -13.81
CA PHE A 499 1.84 14.25 -14.68
C PHE A 499 3.21 14.60 -15.27
N ALA A 500 3.36 15.80 -15.83
CA ALA A 500 4.62 16.23 -16.43
C ALA A 500 5.76 16.26 -15.40
N ILE A 501 5.54 16.83 -14.21
CA ILE A 501 6.55 16.91 -13.15
C ILE A 501 6.92 15.53 -12.62
N GLN A 502 5.95 14.65 -12.34
CA GLN A 502 6.21 13.30 -11.86
C GLN A 502 7.03 12.48 -12.85
N VAL A 503 6.66 12.51 -14.13
CA VAL A 503 7.41 11.81 -15.18
C VAL A 503 8.81 12.40 -15.33
N LEU A 504 8.96 13.74 -15.34
CA LEU A 504 10.28 14.37 -15.44
C LEU A 504 11.19 14.01 -14.27
N LYS A 505 10.65 13.98 -13.05
CA LYS A 505 11.37 13.55 -11.85
C LYS A 505 11.91 12.12 -12.00
N ALA A 506 11.06 11.19 -12.43
CA ALA A 506 11.45 9.80 -12.64
C ALA A 506 12.48 9.64 -13.79
N VAL A 507 12.29 10.34 -14.91
CA VAL A 507 13.20 10.37 -16.06
C VAL A 507 14.60 10.86 -15.65
N LEU A 508 14.68 12.01 -14.96
CA LEU A 508 15.96 12.61 -14.60
C LEU A 508 16.69 11.80 -13.54
N THR A 509 15.97 11.23 -12.57
CA THR A 509 16.56 10.34 -11.56
C THR A 509 17.20 9.12 -12.22
N LYS A 510 16.46 8.43 -13.11
CA LYS A 510 17.01 7.29 -13.87
C LYS A 510 18.19 7.68 -14.73
N SER A 511 18.13 8.83 -15.39
CA SER A 511 19.22 9.32 -16.24
C SER A 511 20.49 9.56 -15.43
N ARG A 512 20.38 10.25 -14.28
CA ARG A 512 21.48 10.47 -13.33
C ARG A 512 22.10 9.15 -12.89
N ASP A 513 21.28 8.19 -12.47
CA ASP A 513 21.78 6.90 -11.97
C ASP A 513 22.53 6.13 -13.06
N ILE A 514 22.07 6.18 -14.31
CA ILE A 514 22.77 5.56 -15.46
C ILE A 514 24.10 6.25 -15.74
N PHE A 515 24.16 7.59 -15.71
CA PHE A 515 25.42 8.31 -15.90
C PHE A 515 26.42 7.98 -14.79
N LEU A 516 25.98 7.90 -13.52
CA LEU A 516 26.81 7.46 -12.41
C LEU A 516 27.33 6.03 -12.59
N ILE A 517 26.51 5.11 -13.13
CA ILE A 517 26.94 3.75 -13.44
C ILE A 517 27.98 3.77 -14.57
N PHE A 518 27.76 4.54 -15.64
CA PHE A 518 28.70 4.64 -16.76
C PHE A 518 30.06 5.21 -16.32
N ASP A 519 30.07 6.21 -15.44
CA ASP A 519 31.30 6.82 -14.92
C ASP A 519 32.04 5.89 -13.94
N LYS A 520 31.32 5.11 -13.14
CA LYS A 520 31.92 4.12 -12.22
C LYS A 520 32.44 2.88 -12.93
N VAL A 521 31.71 2.37 -13.91
CA VAL A 521 32.03 1.11 -14.61
C VAL A 521 33.02 1.34 -15.74
N GLY A 522 32.91 2.46 -16.47
CA GLY A 522 33.71 2.75 -17.65
C GLY A 522 35.23 2.61 -17.46
N PRO A 523 35.84 3.15 -16.38
CA PRO A 523 37.29 3.06 -16.14
C PRO A 523 37.80 1.64 -15.92
N SER A 524 36.95 0.72 -15.46
CA SER A 524 37.32 -0.67 -15.12
C SER A 524 37.20 -1.64 -16.29
N ARG A 525 36.81 -1.16 -17.48
CA ARG A 525 36.54 -1.99 -18.67
C ARG A 525 37.67 -1.86 -19.71
N PRO A 526 37.79 -2.84 -20.64
CA PRO A 526 38.91 -2.88 -21.61
C PRO A 526 39.04 -1.61 -22.46
N ASP A 527 37.92 -1.01 -22.87
CA ASP A 527 37.87 0.23 -23.66
C ASP A 527 37.01 1.31 -22.95
N PRO A 528 37.61 2.17 -22.10
CA PRO A 528 36.89 3.24 -21.41
C PRO A 528 36.27 4.29 -22.35
N SER A 529 36.82 4.43 -23.56
CA SER A 529 36.34 5.38 -24.58
C SER A 529 34.93 5.06 -25.07
N LEU A 530 34.57 3.77 -25.18
CA LEU A 530 33.24 3.33 -25.62
C LEU A 530 32.15 3.74 -24.63
N TRP A 531 32.43 3.58 -23.32
CA TRP A 531 31.52 3.99 -22.25
C TRP A 531 31.35 5.52 -22.20
N ARG A 532 32.43 6.27 -22.39
CA ARG A 532 32.38 7.74 -22.47
C ARG A 532 31.59 8.22 -23.69
N GLN A 533 31.82 7.63 -24.87
CA GLN A 533 31.06 7.95 -26.09
C GLN A 533 29.57 7.60 -25.93
N ALA A 534 29.23 6.49 -25.27
CA ALA A 534 27.85 6.09 -25.01
C ALA A 534 27.16 7.07 -24.06
N SER A 535 27.86 7.51 -23.02
CA SER A 535 27.38 8.56 -22.09
C SER A 535 27.07 9.86 -22.83
N GLN A 536 27.98 10.34 -23.69
CA GLN A 536 27.78 11.56 -24.49
C GLN A 536 26.60 11.44 -25.48
N ARG A 537 26.45 10.29 -26.16
CA ARG A 537 25.32 10.04 -27.07
C ARG A 537 24.00 9.99 -26.31
N LEU A 538 23.97 9.32 -25.16
CA LEU A 538 22.78 9.23 -24.31
C LEU A 538 22.39 10.62 -23.79
N MET A 539 23.36 11.40 -23.31
CA MET A 539 23.15 12.79 -22.87
C MET A 539 22.50 13.61 -23.97
N SER A 540 23.05 13.59 -25.20
CA SER A 540 22.49 14.30 -26.35
C SER A 540 21.04 13.90 -26.63
N LYS A 541 20.73 12.59 -26.59
CA LYS A 541 19.36 12.08 -26.83
C LYS A 541 18.39 12.46 -25.70
N VAL A 542 18.83 12.47 -24.44
CA VAL A 542 18.03 12.92 -23.30
C VAL A 542 17.72 14.41 -23.43
N THR A 543 18.73 15.24 -23.71
CA THR A 543 18.57 16.69 -23.91
C THR A 543 17.60 17.04 -25.05
N GLN A 544 17.52 16.21 -26.11
CA GLN A 544 16.57 16.42 -27.20
C GLN A 544 15.10 16.12 -26.82
N ARG A 545 14.84 15.23 -25.86
CA ARG A 545 13.48 14.80 -25.49
C ARG A 545 12.89 15.55 -24.29
N ILE A 546 13.72 16.06 -23.38
CA ILE A 546 13.28 16.82 -22.20
C ILE A 546 12.85 18.27 -22.55
N PRO A 547 11.94 18.88 -21.77
CA PRO A 547 11.55 20.28 -21.94
C PRO A 547 12.70 21.25 -21.59
N HIS A 548 12.56 22.50 -22.02
CA HIS A 548 13.51 23.53 -21.62
C HIS A 548 13.35 23.87 -20.13
N LEU A 549 14.48 24.10 -19.45
CA LEU A 549 14.48 24.49 -18.03
C LEU A 549 13.64 25.75 -17.76
N LYS A 550 13.54 26.67 -18.73
CA LYS A 550 12.68 27.87 -18.66
C LYS A 550 11.21 27.55 -18.42
N ASP A 551 10.70 26.47 -19.01
CA ASP A 551 9.29 26.05 -18.86
C ASP A 551 9.03 25.57 -17.42
N VAL A 552 9.97 24.80 -16.86
CA VAL A 552 9.91 24.30 -15.48
C VAL A 552 10.04 25.45 -14.47
N ILE A 553 10.93 26.41 -14.71
CA ILE A 553 11.07 27.62 -13.87
C ILE A 553 9.78 28.45 -13.91
N THR A 554 9.14 28.57 -15.07
CA THR A 554 7.89 29.32 -15.21
C THR A 554 6.76 28.64 -14.43
N TYR A 555 6.67 27.31 -14.51
CA TYR A 555 5.74 26.52 -13.70
C TYR A 555 6.01 26.67 -12.19
N PHE A 556 7.27 26.55 -11.77
CA PHE A 556 7.68 26.76 -10.37
C PHE A 556 7.27 28.14 -9.84
N ARG A 557 7.43 29.20 -10.65
CA ARG A 557 7.02 30.56 -10.30
C ARG A 557 5.50 30.76 -10.21
N ARG A 558 4.70 29.88 -10.85
CA ARG A 558 3.23 29.93 -10.83
C ARG A 558 2.64 29.32 -9.55
N LEU A 559 3.36 28.44 -8.86
CA LEU A 559 2.85 27.70 -7.69
C LEU A 559 2.84 28.54 -6.41
N ASP A 560 1.75 28.42 -5.65
CA ASP A 560 1.52 29.11 -4.38
C ASP A 560 2.15 28.35 -3.20
N ARG A 561 2.94 29.06 -2.39
CA ARG A 561 3.86 28.45 -1.41
C ARG A 561 3.19 27.83 -0.19
N GLU A 562 2.05 28.38 0.22
CA GLU A 562 1.38 27.95 1.46
C GLU A 562 0.38 26.81 1.22
N LYS A 563 0.00 26.59 -0.04
CA LYS A 563 -1.10 25.70 -0.43
C LYS A 563 -0.64 24.52 -1.28
N ASP A 564 0.43 24.68 -2.07
CA ASP A 564 0.79 23.70 -3.09
C ASP A 564 1.97 22.82 -2.66
N VAL A 565 1.68 21.63 -2.12
CA VAL A 565 2.65 20.54 -1.87
C VAL A 565 3.51 20.23 -3.11
N LYS A 566 2.96 20.52 -4.30
CA LYS A 566 3.56 20.32 -5.63
C LYS A 566 4.80 21.17 -5.87
N ARG A 567 5.01 22.22 -5.08
CA ARG A 567 6.19 23.08 -5.16
C ARG A 567 7.47 22.29 -4.88
N VAL A 568 7.44 21.40 -3.88
CA VAL A 568 8.57 20.54 -3.52
C VAL A 568 8.98 19.63 -4.68
N ASP A 569 8.00 19.08 -5.41
CA ASP A 569 8.26 18.22 -6.56
C ASP A 569 8.83 19.01 -7.75
N ALA A 570 8.37 20.24 -7.98
CA ALA A 570 8.96 21.11 -8.99
C ALA A 570 10.42 21.49 -8.63
N GLU A 571 10.71 21.79 -7.37
CA GLU A 571 12.07 22.05 -6.86
C GLU A 571 12.97 20.82 -6.97
N ALA A 572 12.45 19.62 -6.68
CA ALA A 572 13.17 18.36 -6.87
C ALA A 572 13.50 18.10 -8.35
N VAL A 573 12.59 18.44 -9.27
CA VAL A 573 12.87 18.37 -10.70
C VAL A 573 13.98 19.36 -11.08
N LEU A 574 13.93 20.59 -10.57
CA LEU A 574 14.98 21.58 -10.81
C LEU A 574 16.34 21.07 -10.31
N SER A 575 16.44 20.53 -9.09
CA SER A 575 17.70 19.97 -8.58
C SER A 575 18.21 18.83 -9.46
N LEU A 576 17.32 17.94 -9.90
CA LEU A 576 17.66 16.85 -10.81
C LEU A 576 18.14 17.33 -12.19
N TYR A 577 17.72 18.51 -12.68
CA TYR A 577 18.29 19.11 -13.90
C TYR A 577 19.77 19.48 -13.72
N TYR A 578 20.12 20.09 -12.59
CA TYR A 578 21.52 20.42 -12.26
C TYR A 578 22.36 19.17 -11.93
N GLU A 579 21.72 18.06 -11.55
CA GLU A 579 22.37 16.76 -11.35
C GLU A 579 22.61 15.98 -12.64
N ALA A 580 21.58 15.81 -13.46
CA ALA A 580 21.63 14.92 -14.60
C ALA A 580 22.16 15.60 -15.87
N VAL A 581 21.93 16.91 -16.06
CA VAL A 581 22.28 17.64 -17.30
C VAL A 581 22.82 19.05 -16.98
N PRO A 582 24.02 19.16 -16.35
CA PRO A 582 24.56 20.43 -15.89
C PRO A 582 24.77 21.45 -17.02
N ASP A 583 25.24 21.01 -18.19
CA ASP A 583 25.51 21.89 -19.34
C ASP A 583 24.27 22.69 -19.79
N LEU A 584 23.10 22.05 -19.77
CA LEU A 584 21.84 22.70 -20.11
C LEU A 584 21.36 23.62 -18.98
N ALA A 585 21.59 23.23 -17.72
CA ALA A 585 21.15 23.98 -16.56
C ALA A 585 21.88 25.33 -16.45
N PHE A 586 23.21 25.34 -16.58
CA PHE A 586 24.02 26.56 -16.54
C PHE A 586 23.78 27.52 -17.71
N SER A 587 23.22 27.03 -18.84
CA SER A 587 22.84 27.89 -19.96
C SER A 587 21.69 28.85 -19.63
N VAL A 588 20.91 28.56 -18.57
CA VAL A 588 19.76 29.37 -18.15
C VAL A 588 20.03 29.99 -16.79
N LYS A 589 20.10 31.33 -16.72
CA LYS A 589 20.23 32.05 -15.45
C LYS A 589 18.97 31.86 -14.60
N PHE A 590 19.08 31.13 -13.50
CA PHE A 590 18.03 30.96 -12.49
C PHE A 590 18.51 31.56 -11.17
N ASP A 591 17.89 32.66 -10.73
CA ASP A 591 18.22 33.28 -9.45
C ASP A 591 17.64 32.44 -8.29
N ILE A 592 18.49 31.59 -7.70
CA ILE A 592 18.16 30.69 -6.58
C ILE A 592 18.15 31.46 -5.26
N SER A 593 18.84 32.60 -5.17
CA SER A 593 19.02 33.36 -3.93
C SER A 593 17.68 33.69 -3.32
N ARG A 594 16.74 34.26 -4.09
CA ARG A 594 15.42 34.66 -3.58
C ARG A 594 14.56 33.47 -3.06
N PRO A 595 14.32 32.40 -3.84
CA PRO A 595 13.62 31.21 -3.33
C PRO A 595 14.27 30.61 -2.07
N MET A 596 15.61 30.58 -2.02
CA MET A 596 16.38 30.06 -0.88
C MET A 596 16.22 30.95 0.36
N THR A 597 16.37 32.27 0.23
CA THR A 597 16.14 33.23 1.32
C THR A 597 14.74 33.04 1.92
N GLU A 598 13.72 32.95 1.05
CA GLU A 598 12.33 32.84 1.47
C GLU A 598 12.03 31.47 2.13
N ALA A 599 12.63 30.36 1.63
CA ALA A 599 12.55 29.04 2.26
C ALA A 599 13.22 29.00 3.64
N LEU A 600 14.41 29.61 3.77
CA LEU A 600 15.12 29.73 5.04
C LEU A 600 14.34 30.54 6.07
N THR A 601 13.70 31.64 5.67
CA THR A 601 12.87 32.43 6.59
C THR A 601 11.62 31.69 7.07
N ASN A 602 11.02 30.83 6.23
CA ASN A 602 9.87 30.02 6.63
C ASN A 602 10.28 28.93 7.62
N VAL A 603 11.38 28.24 7.32
CA VAL A 603 12.06 27.30 8.22
C VAL A 603 12.24 27.96 9.59
N GLU A 604 12.84 29.15 9.66
CA GLU A 604 13.03 29.91 10.92
C GLU A 604 11.76 30.17 11.73
N VAL A 605 10.58 30.30 11.09
CA VAL A 605 9.29 30.52 11.77
C VAL A 605 8.73 29.23 12.40
N PHE A 606 9.03 28.05 11.85
CA PHE A 606 8.47 26.78 12.31
C PHE A 606 9.28 26.11 13.44
N PHE A 607 10.60 26.33 13.55
CA PHE A 607 11.44 25.71 14.59
C PHE A 607 11.25 26.19 16.05
N PRO A 608 10.76 27.42 16.36
CA PRO A 608 10.55 27.84 17.75
C PRO A 608 9.24 27.33 18.36
N HIS A 609 8.26 26.87 17.58
CA HIS A 609 6.96 26.45 18.08
C HIS A 609 6.73 24.95 17.87
N LYS A 610 6.40 24.23 18.95
CA LYS A 610 5.85 22.87 18.92
C LYS A 610 4.45 22.89 18.28
N ILE A 611 4.36 23.19 16.98
CA ILE A 611 3.09 23.20 16.24
C ILE A 611 2.83 21.80 15.69
N ASP A 612 1.58 21.37 15.82
CA ASP A 612 1.01 20.05 15.50
C ASP A 612 1.10 19.62 14.02
N ASN A 613 1.86 20.30 13.16
CA ASN A 613 1.87 20.09 11.70
C ASN A 613 3.20 19.51 11.19
N TYR A 614 3.54 18.32 11.69
CA TYR A 614 4.72 17.53 11.32
C TYR A 614 4.92 17.42 9.80
N TYR A 615 3.83 17.22 9.04
CA TYR A 615 3.86 17.12 7.57
C TYR A 615 4.40 18.37 6.88
N ARG A 616 4.04 19.57 7.36
CA ARG A 616 4.51 20.83 6.76
C ARG A 616 5.99 21.09 7.07
N LYS A 617 6.45 20.69 8.26
CA LYS A 617 7.86 20.73 8.65
C LYS A 617 8.70 19.86 7.73
N GLU A 618 8.27 18.62 7.46
CA GLU A 618 8.99 17.72 6.53
C GLU A 618 9.08 18.30 5.11
N LEU A 619 7.99 18.88 4.59
CA LEU A 619 7.99 19.49 3.26
C LEU A 619 8.97 20.65 3.17
N CYS A 620 8.98 21.57 4.14
CA CYS A 620 9.93 22.70 4.15
C CYS A 620 11.39 22.24 4.25
N ILE A 621 11.67 21.14 4.96
CA ILE A 621 13.02 20.53 5.02
C ILE A 621 13.42 19.99 3.64
N GLN A 622 12.49 19.34 2.92
CA GLN A 622 12.74 18.84 1.57
C GLN A 622 12.92 19.96 0.54
N GLU A 623 12.10 21.01 0.60
CA GLU A 623 12.27 22.23 -0.22
C GLU A 623 13.67 22.81 -0.02
N LEU A 624 14.07 23.00 1.24
CA LEU A 624 15.37 23.52 1.59
C LEU A 624 16.51 22.63 1.08
N HIS A 625 16.41 21.32 1.25
CA HIS A 625 17.41 20.37 0.75
C HIS A 625 17.59 20.47 -0.77
N ASN A 626 16.50 20.53 -1.53
CA ASN A 626 16.55 20.64 -2.99
C ASN A 626 17.16 21.97 -3.44
N LEU A 627 16.78 23.09 -2.82
CA LEU A 627 17.31 24.41 -3.15
C LEU A 627 18.80 24.55 -2.81
N VAL A 628 19.24 23.99 -1.67
CA VAL A 628 20.65 23.98 -1.26
C VAL A 628 21.49 23.13 -2.21
N ASN A 629 20.99 21.97 -2.65
CA ASN A 629 21.68 21.13 -3.64
C ASN A 629 21.91 21.85 -4.98
N ILE A 630 20.95 22.69 -5.40
CA ILE A 630 21.13 23.55 -6.57
C ILE A 630 22.17 24.62 -6.27
N ALA A 631 22.04 25.28 -5.10
CA ALA A 631 22.89 26.38 -4.72
C ALA A 631 24.38 26.01 -4.58
N LEU A 632 24.69 24.80 -4.10
CA LEU A 632 26.05 24.26 -4.03
C LEU A 632 26.74 24.12 -5.38
N ARG A 633 25.98 24.11 -6.48
CA ARG A 633 26.51 23.95 -7.85
C ARG A 633 26.59 25.29 -8.57
N ASP A 634 26.04 26.35 -7.98
CA ASP A 634 26.06 27.71 -8.54
C ASP A 634 27.16 28.54 -7.84
N PRO A 635 28.21 28.97 -8.56
CA PRO A 635 29.31 29.74 -7.97
C PRO A 635 28.92 31.15 -7.52
N ASP A 636 27.75 31.67 -7.91
CA ASP A 636 27.33 33.05 -7.64
C ASP A 636 26.69 33.26 -6.24
N ILE A 637 26.63 32.22 -5.40
CA ILE A 637 25.90 32.26 -4.13
C ILE A 637 26.78 32.64 -2.93
N ASP A 638 26.44 33.76 -2.30
CA ASP A 638 27.05 34.23 -1.06
C ASP A 638 26.44 33.51 0.17
N TRP A 639 27.06 32.42 0.64
CA TRP A 639 26.64 31.68 1.85
C TRP A 639 26.82 32.43 3.17
N TRP A 640 27.75 33.39 3.20
CA TRP A 640 28.30 33.98 4.42
C TRP A 640 27.78 35.39 4.74
N ARG A 641 27.16 36.08 3.78
CA ARG A 641 26.60 37.43 3.95
C ARG A 641 25.10 37.39 4.19
N CYS A 642 24.60 38.22 5.12
CA CYS A 642 23.17 38.37 5.35
C CYS A 642 22.51 39.07 4.15
N GLN A 643 21.59 38.38 3.48
CA GLN A 643 20.82 38.93 2.35
C GLN A 643 19.64 39.80 2.83
N LYS A 644 19.14 40.69 1.96
CA LYS A 644 18.06 41.63 2.30
C LYS A 644 16.79 40.87 2.74
N GLY A 645 16.41 41.02 4.01
CA GLY A 645 15.23 40.38 4.60
C GLY A 645 15.54 39.25 5.60
N MET A 646 16.77 38.73 5.64
CA MET A 646 17.21 37.75 6.63
C MET A 646 17.89 38.40 7.82
N LYS A 647 17.68 37.84 9.01
CA LYS A 647 18.37 38.25 10.25
C LYS A 647 19.70 37.52 10.46
N LEU A 648 19.87 36.37 9.80
CA LEU A 648 21.02 35.47 9.89
C LEU A 648 21.60 35.24 8.50
N SER A 649 22.87 34.85 8.43
CA SER A 649 23.49 34.38 7.17
C SER A 649 22.87 33.06 6.72
N PRO A 650 22.79 32.77 5.41
CA PRO A 650 22.24 31.52 4.89
C PRO A 650 22.85 30.27 5.53
N PHE A 651 24.18 30.25 5.72
CA PHE A 651 24.87 29.16 6.41
C PHE A 651 24.38 28.97 7.86
N VAL A 652 24.23 30.05 8.63
CA VAL A 652 23.79 29.93 10.04
C VAL A 652 22.29 29.60 10.14
N SER A 653 21.46 30.04 9.19
CA SER A 653 20.07 29.62 9.09
C SER A 653 19.95 28.11 8.77
N LEU A 654 20.82 27.57 7.89
CA LEU A 654 20.93 26.13 7.64
C LEU A 654 21.39 25.37 8.88
N LEU A 655 22.45 25.85 9.55
CA LEU A 655 22.97 25.25 10.78
C LEU A 655 21.89 25.20 11.86
N ARG A 656 21.13 26.29 12.02
CA ARG A 656 19.98 26.35 12.92
C ARG A 656 18.93 25.31 12.56
N ALA A 657 18.59 25.17 11.28
CA ALA A 657 17.63 24.17 10.82
C ALA A 657 18.11 22.74 11.17
N VAL A 658 19.38 22.41 10.93
CA VAL A 658 19.97 21.11 11.28
C VAL A 658 19.93 20.84 12.79
N VAL A 659 20.30 21.82 13.62
CA VAL A 659 20.29 21.70 15.09
C VAL A 659 18.90 21.39 15.64
N PHE A 660 17.86 22.04 15.12
CA PHE A 660 16.48 21.81 15.56
C PHE A 660 15.77 20.65 14.85
N SER A 661 16.40 20.01 13.86
CA SER A 661 15.85 18.89 13.09
C SER A 661 16.66 17.60 13.21
N TYR A 662 17.62 17.55 14.13
CA TYR A 662 18.59 16.46 14.28
C TYR A 662 17.96 15.04 14.45
N THR A 663 16.71 14.95 14.92
CA THR A 663 15.98 13.68 15.07
C THR A 663 15.39 13.14 13.77
N ASP A 664 15.28 13.96 12.72
CA ASP A 664 14.61 13.59 11.47
C ASP A 664 15.64 13.05 10.45
N GLU A 665 15.48 11.80 9.97
CA GLU A 665 16.42 11.14 9.02
C GLU A 665 16.70 11.99 7.76
N LYS A 666 15.71 12.78 7.29
CA LYS A 666 15.85 13.66 6.11
C LYS A 666 16.69 14.91 6.39
N ALA A 667 16.81 15.35 7.65
CA ALA A 667 17.64 16.49 8.04
C ALA A 667 19.13 16.15 8.09
N VAL A 668 19.47 14.86 8.26
CA VAL A 668 20.84 14.35 8.07
C VAL A 668 21.33 14.67 6.65
N GLY A 669 20.43 14.59 5.66
CA GLY A 669 20.69 15.00 4.29
C GLY A 669 21.17 16.46 4.19
N ILE A 670 20.62 17.39 4.96
CA ILE A 670 21.08 18.79 5.01
C ILE A 670 22.41 18.90 5.75
N GLY A 671 22.61 18.13 6.82
CA GLY A 671 23.88 18.06 7.54
C GLY A 671 25.06 17.66 6.64
N ASN A 672 24.85 16.68 5.76
CA ASN A 672 25.84 16.26 4.77
C ASN A 672 26.18 17.36 3.75
N LEU A 673 25.25 18.30 3.49
CA LEU A 673 25.48 19.45 2.61
C LEU A 673 26.27 20.57 3.26
N LEU A 674 26.42 20.59 4.59
CA LEU A 674 27.23 21.61 5.28
C LEU A 674 28.73 21.39 5.08
N GLY A 675 29.18 20.15 4.87
CA GLY A 675 30.59 19.81 4.62
C GLY A 675 31.14 20.51 3.36
N PRO A 676 30.53 20.32 2.18
CA PRO A 676 30.94 20.98 0.94
C PRO A 676 31.01 22.52 1.02
N ILE A 677 30.12 23.16 1.79
CA ILE A 677 30.14 24.63 1.97
C ILE A 677 31.37 25.08 2.78
N VAL A 678 31.79 24.27 3.76
CA VAL A 678 32.95 24.58 4.61
C VAL A 678 34.27 24.22 3.91
N GLU A 679 34.25 23.35 2.90
CA GLU A 679 35.42 23.10 2.04
C GLU A 679 35.78 24.34 1.19
N GLU A 680 34.81 25.17 0.80
CA GLU A 680 35.06 26.40 0.02
C GLU A 680 35.80 27.48 0.83
N ILE A 681 35.45 27.64 2.12
CA ILE A 681 36.15 28.52 3.07
C ILE A 681 36.32 27.74 4.38
N PRO A 682 37.55 27.31 4.75
CA PRO A 682 37.81 26.47 5.91
C PRO A 682 37.70 27.26 7.23
N ILE A 683 36.48 27.65 7.60
CA ILE A 683 36.18 28.35 8.87
C ILE A 683 36.42 27.41 10.06
N VAL A 684 36.18 26.12 9.85
CA VAL A 684 36.31 25.04 10.82
C VAL A 684 37.20 23.96 10.20
N GLN A 685 38.07 23.35 11.02
CA GLN A 685 38.99 22.32 10.55
C GLN A 685 38.25 21.02 10.15
N LEU A 686 38.69 20.39 9.05
CA LEU A 686 38.12 19.13 8.54
C LEU A 686 39.08 17.92 8.62
N ASP A 687 40.36 18.12 8.91
CA ASP A 687 41.39 17.07 8.83
C ASP A 687 41.44 16.10 10.04
N THR A 688 40.61 16.29 11.08
CA THR A 688 40.64 15.49 12.31
C THR A 688 39.70 14.28 12.24
N ALA A 689 40.20 13.09 12.60
CA ALA A 689 39.44 11.84 12.73
C ALA A 689 39.45 11.36 14.19
N PRO A 690 38.36 10.79 14.76
CA PRO A 690 37.19 10.22 14.10
C PRO A 690 35.96 11.15 13.93
N HIS A 691 35.97 12.37 14.48
CA HIS A 691 34.85 13.32 14.36
C HIS A 691 35.32 14.66 13.79
N SER A 692 34.59 15.18 12.80
CA SER A 692 34.90 16.47 12.18
C SER A 692 34.51 17.64 13.11
N SER A 693 35.29 18.72 13.11
CA SER A 693 34.97 19.90 13.93
C SER A 693 33.65 20.58 13.56
N ILE A 694 33.09 20.31 12.37
CA ILE A 694 31.74 20.75 12.00
C ILE A 694 30.65 20.00 12.80
N ASP A 695 30.84 18.71 13.07
CA ASP A 695 29.96 17.92 13.93
C ASP A 695 30.07 18.41 15.38
N ALA A 696 31.28 18.78 15.83
CA ALA A 696 31.47 19.45 17.13
C ALA A 696 30.69 20.78 17.23
N LEU A 697 30.67 21.59 16.16
CA LEU A 697 29.89 22.83 16.09
C LEU A 697 28.38 22.55 16.15
N VAL A 698 27.88 21.59 15.36
CA VAL A 698 26.45 21.19 15.36
C VAL A 698 26.03 20.67 16.73
N ARG A 699 26.81 19.78 17.35
CA ARG A 699 26.54 19.21 18.68
C ARG A 699 26.59 20.27 19.79
N SER A 700 27.47 21.28 19.68
CA SER A 700 27.56 22.37 20.65
C SER A 700 26.27 23.20 20.75
N LEU A 701 25.52 23.28 19.66
CA LEU A 701 24.27 24.04 19.54
C LEU A 701 23.02 23.24 19.91
N LYS A 702 23.12 21.92 20.11
CA LYS A 702 21.98 21.07 20.49
C LYS A 702 21.38 21.50 21.84
N PRO A 703 20.04 21.57 21.95
CA PRO A 703 19.36 21.86 23.21
C PRO A 703 19.55 20.70 24.21
N LEU A 704 19.90 21.03 25.44
CA LEU A 704 19.98 20.13 26.59
C LEU A 704 18.91 20.55 27.62
N ASP A 705 18.56 19.67 28.56
CA ASP A 705 17.60 19.97 29.64
C ASP A 705 17.97 21.24 30.45
N THR A 706 19.25 21.58 30.49
CA THR A 706 19.80 22.73 31.24
C THR A 706 20.02 23.99 30.39
N TRP A 707 20.01 23.89 29.06
CA TRP A 707 20.32 25.00 28.16
C TRP A 707 19.72 24.81 26.76
N SER A 708 19.07 25.85 26.24
CA SER A 708 18.66 25.96 24.84
C SER A 708 19.34 27.17 24.17
N PRO A 709 19.66 27.07 22.87
CA PRO A 709 20.27 28.18 22.13
C PRO A 709 19.28 29.33 21.98
N SER A 710 19.68 30.54 22.40
CA SER A 710 18.90 31.76 22.18
C SER A 710 19.20 32.35 20.80
N GLU A 711 18.29 33.20 20.29
CA GLU A 711 18.45 33.93 19.03
C GLU A 711 19.77 34.75 18.99
N ALA A 712 20.21 35.26 20.15
CA ALA A 712 21.46 36.02 20.28
C ALA A 712 22.71 35.16 19.99
N VAL A 713 22.68 33.85 20.29
CA VAL A 713 23.78 32.92 20.00
C VAL A 713 23.96 32.75 18.49
N PHE A 714 22.85 32.57 17.75
CA PHE A 714 22.90 32.45 16.29
C PHE A 714 23.35 33.75 15.61
N ARG A 715 22.93 34.93 16.10
CA ARG A 715 23.42 36.22 15.56
C ARG A 715 24.89 36.46 15.83
N PHE A 716 25.36 36.12 17.02
CA PHE A 716 26.79 36.18 17.37
C PHE A 716 27.61 35.28 16.44
N LEU A 717 27.18 34.03 16.27
CA LEU A 717 27.83 33.07 15.36
C LEU A 717 27.83 33.56 13.91
N SER A 718 26.70 34.09 13.42
CA SER A 718 26.59 34.64 12.06
C SER A 718 27.56 35.80 11.82
N THR A 719 27.78 36.64 12.84
CA THR A 719 28.75 37.75 12.75
C THR A 719 30.19 37.22 12.72
N CYS A 720 30.48 36.18 13.49
CA CYS A 720 31.80 35.52 13.48
C CYS A 720 32.09 34.87 12.11
N CYS A 721 31.15 34.09 11.56
CA CYS A 721 31.31 33.45 10.26
C CYS A 721 31.44 34.47 9.13
N MET A 722 30.64 35.54 9.13
CA MET A 722 30.73 36.60 8.12
C MET A 722 32.10 37.29 8.14
N ARG A 723 32.62 37.63 9.32
CA ARG A 723 33.95 38.26 9.43
C ARG A 723 35.07 37.32 9.00
N CYS A 724 34.97 36.04 9.38
CA CYS A 724 35.89 35.00 8.94
C CYS A 724 35.93 34.92 7.41
N ALA A 725 34.75 34.86 6.76
CA ALA A 725 34.64 34.79 5.31
C ALA A 725 35.11 36.06 4.59
N THR A 726 34.97 37.25 5.20
CA THR A 726 35.46 38.50 4.59
C THR A 726 36.97 38.70 4.68
N GLN A 727 37.63 38.11 5.67
CA GLN A 727 39.07 38.26 5.92
C GLN A 727 39.74 36.92 6.32
N PRO A 728 39.62 35.85 5.50
CA PRO A 728 40.08 34.52 5.89
C PRO A 728 41.58 34.48 6.17
N VAL A 729 42.38 35.18 5.36
CA VAL A 729 43.84 35.26 5.49
C VAL A 729 44.26 35.87 6.83
N LYS A 730 43.56 36.91 7.32
CA LYS A 730 43.87 37.54 8.62
C LYS A 730 43.72 36.54 9.76
N TYR A 731 42.64 35.77 9.75
CA TYR A 731 42.32 34.82 10.82
C TYR A 731 43.17 33.55 10.75
N GLN A 732 43.52 33.11 9.54
CA GLN A 732 44.49 32.05 9.31
C GLN A 732 45.88 32.44 9.84
N ASP A 733 46.35 33.66 9.51
CA ASP A 733 47.63 34.18 10.00
C ASP A 733 47.64 34.33 11.53
N LEU A 734 46.54 34.82 12.12
CA LEU A 734 46.41 34.95 13.58
C LEU A 734 46.43 33.59 14.27
N ALA A 735 45.69 32.60 13.75
CA ALA A 735 45.70 31.25 14.27
C ALA A 735 47.11 30.63 14.20
N GLN A 736 47.78 30.74 13.05
CA GLN A 736 49.13 30.24 12.86
C GLN A 736 50.17 30.94 13.74
N ARG A 737 50.08 32.27 13.92
CA ARG A 737 50.98 33.02 14.81
C ARG A 737 50.81 32.62 16.26
N THR A 738 49.57 32.53 16.74
CA THR A 738 49.29 32.10 18.11
C THR A 738 49.75 30.66 18.35
N MET A 739 49.57 29.76 17.38
CA MET A 739 50.13 28.40 17.47
C MET A 739 51.67 28.45 17.56
N LYS A 740 52.35 29.19 16.68
CA LYS A 740 53.82 29.34 16.73
C LYS A 740 54.30 29.88 18.07
N GLU A 741 53.66 30.92 18.61
CA GLU A 741 53.98 31.49 19.92
C GLU A 741 53.79 30.46 21.06
N LEU A 742 52.76 29.61 21.00
CA LEU A 742 52.52 28.57 22.01
C LEU A 742 53.56 27.44 21.97
N TYR A 743 54.04 27.07 20.79
CA TYR A 743 55.07 26.03 20.63
C TYR A 743 56.49 26.55 20.92
N GLU A 744 56.77 27.83 20.67
CA GLU A 744 58.05 28.46 21.07
C GLU A 744 58.23 28.52 22.59
N TYR A 745 57.15 28.69 23.37
CA TYR A 745 57.21 28.73 24.84
C TYR A 745 57.26 27.35 25.53
N SER A 746 56.95 26.24 24.83
CA SER A 746 56.76 24.91 25.44
C SER A 746 57.95 23.94 25.30
N TYR A 747 59.09 24.35 24.72
CA TYR A 747 60.32 23.53 24.56
C TYR A 747 60.10 22.13 23.93
N MET A 748 59.03 21.94 23.13
CA MET A 748 58.70 20.67 22.48
C MET A 748 58.62 20.85 20.97
N GLU A 749 59.48 20.17 20.21
CA GLU A 749 59.41 20.05 18.75
C GLU A 749 58.19 19.20 18.34
N LYS A 750 57.00 19.80 18.34
CA LYS A 750 55.83 19.23 17.66
C LYS A 750 55.36 20.21 16.60
N GLU A 751 55.20 19.72 15.36
CA GLU A 751 54.48 20.46 14.33
C GLU A 751 53.08 20.79 14.85
N GLY A 752 52.68 22.05 14.71
CA GLY A 752 51.46 22.55 15.33
C GLY A 752 50.23 21.76 14.89
N GLY A 753 49.41 21.37 15.86
CA GLY A 753 48.16 20.66 15.61
C GLY A 753 47.15 21.55 14.88
N PRO A 754 46.12 20.94 14.27
CA PRO A 754 45.14 21.70 13.52
C PRO A 754 44.20 22.48 14.45
N GLY A 755 43.81 23.70 14.05
CA GLY A 755 42.90 24.52 14.85
C GLY A 755 42.01 25.42 14.00
N SER A 756 40.76 25.56 14.43
CA SER A 756 39.71 26.24 13.67
C SER A 756 39.88 27.77 13.66
N MET A 757 39.76 28.39 12.47
CA MET A 757 39.78 29.86 12.31
C MET A 757 38.63 30.53 13.08
N LEU A 758 37.50 29.84 13.22
CA LEU A 758 36.34 30.30 13.97
C LEU A 758 36.70 30.66 15.43
N LEU A 759 37.59 29.91 16.08
CA LEU A 759 37.96 30.15 17.48
C LEU A 759 38.66 31.51 17.68
N MET A 760 39.46 31.94 16.71
CA MET A 760 40.11 33.25 16.71
C MET A 760 39.11 34.38 16.48
N THR A 761 38.12 34.16 15.60
CA THR A 761 37.06 35.14 15.36
C THR A 761 36.17 35.31 16.60
N ILE A 762 35.85 34.21 17.31
CA ILE A 762 35.09 34.23 18.56
C ILE A 762 35.86 35.02 19.63
N HIS A 763 37.16 34.81 19.75
CA HIS A 763 38.00 35.56 20.69
C HIS A 763 38.01 37.08 20.40
N GLU A 764 38.20 37.50 19.14
CA GLU A 764 38.15 38.91 18.75
C GLU A 764 36.76 39.53 18.97
N GLN A 765 35.69 38.83 18.56
CA GLN A 765 34.32 39.33 18.69
C GLN A 765 33.86 39.42 20.15
N TRP A 766 34.27 38.45 20.98
CA TRP A 766 33.94 38.47 22.40
C TRP A 766 34.58 39.66 23.11
N MET A 767 35.85 39.96 22.80
CA MET A 767 36.51 41.18 23.31
C MET A 767 35.80 42.44 22.86
N TYR A 768 35.41 42.52 21.59
CA TYR A 768 34.75 43.69 21.03
C TYR A 768 33.39 43.97 21.71
N ILE A 769 32.59 42.93 21.95
CA ILE A 769 31.30 43.03 22.65
C ILE A 769 31.50 43.50 24.10
N LEU A 770 32.48 42.96 24.82
CA LEU A 770 32.75 43.33 26.21
C LEU A 770 33.35 44.74 26.34
N ASN A 771 34.20 45.18 25.41
CA ASN A 771 34.76 46.53 25.42
C ASN A 771 33.71 47.62 25.15
N LYS A 772 32.70 47.34 24.31
CA LYS A 772 31.55 48.24 24.13
C LYS A 772 30.64 48.32 25.37
N ALA A 773 30.78 47.41 26.34
CA ALA A 773 30.05 47.44 27.61
C ALA A 773 30.53 48.57 28.55
N ILE A 774 31.66 49.20 28.26
CA ILE A 774 32.27 50.24 29.09
C ILE A 774 32.01 51.60 28.44
N PRO A 775 31.31 52.56 29.09
CA PRO A 775 31.35 53.94 28.64
C PRO A 775 32.77 54.49 28.88
N PRO A 776 33.35 55.29 27.96
CA PRO A 776 34.71 55.78 28.11
C PRO A 776 34.76 56.86 29.19
N THR A 777 35.03 56.47 30.44
CA THR A 777 35.35 57.44 31.51
C THR A 777 36.70 57.14 32.14
N LYS A 778 37.47 58.23 32.27
CA LYS A 778 38.90 58.34 32.57
C LYS A 778 39.37 57.54 33.78
N LYS A 779 40.62 57.05 33.66
CA LYS A 779 41.51 56.54 34.72
C LYS A 779 41.34 57.29 36.04
N GLU A 780 41.05 56.59 37.13
CA GLU A 780 41.55 56.90 38.47
C GLU A 780 41.35 55.72 39.43
N ASP A 781 42.34 55.53 40.30
CA ASP A 781 42.65 54.35 41.11
C ASP A 781 41.60 53.98 42.17
N PHE A 782 41.37 52.68 42.38
CA PHE A 782 40.71 52.16 43.58
C PHE A 782 41.58 51.10 44.27
N LYS A 783 42.16 51.48 45.42
CA LYS A 783 42.87 50.62 46.38
C LYS A 783 41.87 49.77 47.19
N VAL A 784 42.27 48.53 47.47
CA VAL A 784 41.56 47.53 48.31
C VAL A 784 41.86 47.77 49.80
N PRO A 785 40.89 47.67 50.73
CA PRO A 785 41.16 47.53 52.17
C PRO A 785 41.09 46.06 52.65
N GLU A 786 42.04 45.69 53.53
CA GLU A 786 42.23 44.38 54.18
C GLU A 786 41.19 44.06 55.29
N PRO A 787 41.07 42.77 55.72
CA PRO A 787 40.06 42.31 56.67
C PRO A 787 40.52 42.33 58.15
N ILE A 788 39.60 42.56 59.11
CA ILE A 788 39.84 42.45 60.56
C ILE A 788 39.05 41.27 61.16
N PRO A 789 39.58 40.50 62.14
CA PRO A 789 39.07 39.19 62.56
C PRO A 789 38.24 39.17 63.87
N HIS A 790 37.61 38.01 64.11
CA HIS A 790 36.73 37.56 65.20
C HIS A 790 37.13 37.90 66.66
N ARG A 791 36.12 38.14 67.55
CA ARG A 791 35.99 37.42 68.86
C ARG A 791 34.65 37.61 69.59
N ARG A 792 34.41 36.67 70.52
CA ARG A 792 33.17 36.26 71.20
C ARG A 792 32.80 37.07 72.45
N GLU A 793 31.54 36.90 72.86
CA GLU A 793 31.06 36.53 74.22
C GLU A 793 30.30 37.59 75.06
N GLY A 794 29.05 37.25 75.42
CA GLY A 794 28.59 37.28 76.83
C GLY A 794 27.85 38.50 77.40
N ARG A 795 26.51 38.44 77.39
CA ARG A 795 25.55 38.73 78.50
C ARG A 795 25.78 39.95 79.45
N ARG A 796 24.92 40.97 79.36
CA ARG A 796 23.79 41.29 80.28
C ARG A 796 23.31 42.74 80.11
N ASP A 797 22.02 42.85 79.84
CA ASP A 797 21.01 43.76 80.39
C ASP A 797 21.16 45.30 80.37
N HIS A 798 20.09 45.87 79.78
CA HIS A 798 19.43 47.15 80.04
C HIS A 798 19.90 48.46 79.35
N VAL A 799 19.16 48.76 78.27
CA VAL A 799 18.44 50.02 77.97
C VAL A 799 19.24 51.33 78.19
N GLY A 800 19.77 51.88 77.08
CA GLY A 800 20.32 53.24 77.09
C GLY A 800 20.94 53.78 75.79
N VAL A 801 21.04 53.01 74.69
CA VAL A 801 21.74 53.48 73.45
C VAL A 801 20.96 53.12 72.18
N LEU A 802 19.77 53.71 72.00
CA LEU A 802 18.95 53.52 70.79
C LEU A 802 18.85 54.76 69.88
N ALA A 803 19.49 55.87 70.24
CA ALA A 803 19.43 57.12 69.46
C ALA A 803 20.63 57.33 68.52
N GLU A 804 21.86 56.96 68.89
CA GLU A 804 23.05 57.25 68.06
C GLU A 804 23.37 56.17 67.00
N VAL A 805 22.88 54.94 67.13
CA VAL A 805 23.13 53.86 66.16
C VAL A 805 22.27 53.99 64.89
N ARG A 806 21.15 54.73 64.93
CA ARG A 806 20.28 54.92 63.75
C ARG A 806 20.80 55.95 62.75
N ALA A 807 21.62 56.91 63.16
CA ALA A 807 22.12 57.96 62.27
C ALA A 807 23.28 57.50 61.37
N ILE A 808 24.08 56.52 61.81
CA ILE A 808 25.23 56.00 61.06
C ILE A 808 24.77 54.98 59.99
N ASN A 809 23.79 54.12 60.30
CA ASN A 809 23.22 53.16 59.34
C ASN A 809 22.53 53.84 58.13
N TRP A 810 21.88 54.99 58.32
CA TRP A 810 21.17 55.66 57.23
C TRP A 810 22.09 56.19 56.13
N ASN A 811 23.32 56.61 56.48
CA ASN A 811 24.28 57.14 55.52
C ASN A 811 25.02 56.04 54.74
N GLU A 812 25.23 54.87 55.35
CA GLU A 812 25.79 53.71 54.65
C GLU A 812 24.77 53.05 53.72
N ASP A 813 23.51 52.92 54.16
CA ASP A 813 22.41 52.41 53.33
C ASP A 813 22.13 53.34 52.14
N ALA A 814 22.16 54.66 52.32
CA ALA A 814 21.97 55.62 51.25
C ALA A 814 23.15 55.67 50.25
N ARG A 815 24.38 55.43 50.72
CA ARG A 815 25.57 55.33 49.86
C ARG A 815 25.56 54.03 49.06
N TYR A 816 25.17 52.93 49.70
CA TYR A 816 24.99 51.63 49.07
C TYR A 816 23.88 51.65 48.02
N GLU A 817 22.73 52.27 48.30
CA GLU A 817 21.64 52.40 47.30
C GLU A 817 22.02 53.33 46.15
N ARG A 818 22.78 54.42 46.38
CA ARG A 818 23.29 55.27 45.29
C ARG A 818 24.32 54.57 44.41
N GLU A 819 25.23 53.81 45.00
CA GLU A 819 26.18 53.00 44.24
C GLU A 819 25.45 51.94 43.43
N LYS A 820 24.50 51.22 44.03
CA LYS A 820 23.65 50.23 43.37
C LYS A 820 22.82 50.84 42.22
N GLU A 821 22.23 52.02 42.40
CA GLU A 821 21.52 52.75 41.33
C GLU A 821 22.45 53.18 40.19
N LYS A 822 23.68 53.59 40.50
CA LYS A 822 24.71 53.94 39.50
C LYS A 822 25.14 52.72 38.70
N THR A 823 25.34 51.56 39.35
CA THR A 823 25.66 50.30 38.67
C THR A 823 24.52 49.84 37.77
N ILE A 824 23.26 49.98 38.23
CA ILE A 824 22.06 49.65 37.45
C ILE A 824 21.90 50.57 36.23
N ARG A 825 22.19 51.87 36.38
CA ARG A 825 22.13 52.85 35.28
C ARG A 825 23.21 52.57 34.23
N ASN A 826 24.45 52.34 34.66
CA ASN A 826 25.56 52.00 33.77
C ASN A 826 25.32 50.67 33.02
N ALA A 827 24.76 49.67 33.70
CA ALA A 827 24.38 48.40 33.07
C ALA A 827 23.29 48.60 32.00
N LYS A 828 22.29 49.46 32.25
CA LYS A 828 21.22 49.77 31.29
C LYS A 828 21.73 50.53 30.06
N GLU A 829 22.67 51.47 30.24
CA GLU A 829 23.29 52.20 29.12
C GLU A 829 24.20 51.28 28.28
N ALA A 830 24.97 50.39 28.91
CA ALA A 830 25.77 49.37 28.23
C ALA A 830 24.91 48.40 27.41
N LEU A 831 23.78 47.93 27.95
CA LEU A 831 22.81 47.09 27.26
C LEU A 831 22.19 47.79 26.03
N LYS A 832 21.93 49.11 26.12
CA LYS A 832 21.36 49.90 25.02
C LYS A 832 22.30 49.98 23.81
N GLY A 833 23.62 50.16 24.04
CA GLY A 833 24.62 50.17 22.97
C GLY A 833 24.87 48.80 22.32
N MET A 834 24.64 47.70 23.05
CA MET A 834 24.74 46.33 22.51
C MET A 834 23.51 45.89 21.70
N GLN A 835 22.35 46.48 22.01
CA GLN A 835 21.09 46.19 21.32
C GLN A 835 21.09 46.67 19.87
N GLU A 836 21.77 47.78 19.55
CA GLU A 836 21.79 48.41 18.23
C GLU A 836 22.64 47.63 17.19
N ASP A 837 23.73 46.97 17.59
CA ASP A 837 24.65 46.28 16.68
C ASP A 837 24.51 44.75 16.66
N PHE A 838 24.19 44.12 17.79
CA PHE A 838 24.17 42.64 17.94
C PHE A 838 22.80 42.08 18.32
N GLY A 839 21.82 42.96 18.59
CA GLY A 839 20.47 42.57 19.01
C GLY A 839 20.43 41.86 20.37
N ILE A 840 21.43 42.09 21.23
CA ILE A 840 21.50 41.59 22.60
C ILE A 840 20.58 42.44 23.46
N ALA A 841 19.48 41.85 23.96
CA ALA A 841 18.44 42.59 24.68
C ALA A 841 18.53 42.42 26.20
N SER A 842 19.19 41.36 26.68
CA SER A 842 19.33 41.04 28.10
C SER A 842 20.75 40.62 28.49
N ALA A 843 21.13 40.89 29.74
CA ALA A 843 22.34 40.33 30.34
C ALA A 843 22.34 38.78 30.37
N ASP A 844 21.16 38.16 30.27
CA ASP A 844 21.01 36.71 30.18
C ASP A 844 21.47 36.18 28.81
N ASP A 845 21.27 36.92 27.71
CA ASP A 845 21.74 36.54 26.37
C ASP A 845 23.26 36.37 26.33
N LEU A 846 23.98 37.25 27.02
CA LEU A 846 25.43 37.15 27.18
C LEU A 846 25.85 35.91 27.96
N ARG A 847 25.09 35.53 29.00
CA ARG A 847 25.32 34.26 29.72
C ARG A 847 25.04 33.05 28.83
N HIS A 848 24.03 33.12 27.95
CA HIS A 848 23.73 32.05 27.00
C HIS A 848 24.84 31.87 25.96
N ILE A 849 25.41 32.95 25.42
CA ILE A 849 26.57 32.92 24.51
C ILE A 849 27.80 32.35 25.23
N THR A 850 28.06 32.84 26.44
CA THR A 850 29.15 32.39 27.34
C THR A 850 29.10 30.88 27.58
N LYS A 851 27.92 30.33 27.89
CA LYS A 851 27.70 28.88 28.05
C LYS A 851 27.95 28.10 26.75
N TRP A 852 27.47 28.61 25.61
CA TRP A 852 27.69 27.97 24.31
C TRP A 852 29.17 27.92 23.93
N VAL A 853 29.91 29.03 24.07
CA VAL A 853 31.35 29.07 23.77
C VAL A 853 32.12 28.06 24.62
N GLY A 854 31.77 27.91 25.90
CA GLY A 854 32.35 26.89 26.77
C GLY A 854 32.08 25.45 26.29
N ARG A 855 30.87 25.16 25.80
CA ARG A 855 30.50 23.86 25.21
C ARG A 855 31.25 23.59 23.90
N PHE A 856 31.35 24.59 23.03
CA PHE A 856 32.03 24.47 21.75
C PHE A 856 33.54 24.20 21.93
N LEU A 857 34.21 24.92 22.83
CA LEU A 857 35.63 24.69 23.15
C LEU A 857 35.89 23.29 23.69
N ARG A 858 35.00 22.75 24.53
CA ARG A 858 35.10 21.38 25.05
C ARG A 858 34.95 20.34 23.92
N LEU A 859 33.95 20.49 23.06
CA LEU A 859 33.72 19.57 21.94
C LEU A 859 34.79 19.68 20.85
N ALA A 860 35.35 20.87 20.61
CA ALA A 860 36.49 21.07 19.71
C ALA A 860 37.75 20.34 20.22
N LYS A 861 38.00 20.38 21.54
CA LYS A 861 39.07 19.59 22.19
C LYS A 861 38.87 18.08 22.02
N LEU A 862 37.62 17.60 22.05
CA LEU A 862 37.29 16.18 21.85
C LEU A 862 37.31 15.77 20.36
N ALA A 863 37.07 16.70 19.44
CA ALA A 863 37.13 16.49 17.99
C ALA A 863 38.56 16.44 17.43
N GLY A 864 39.58 16.59 18.28
CA GLY A 864 40.99 16.48 17.91
C GLY A 864 41.69 17.79 17.53
N GLU A 865 41.10 18.96 17.86
CA GLU A 865 41.81 20.24 17.74
C GLU A 865 42.94 20.37 18.78
N ASP A 866 43.98 21.16 18.47
CA ASP A 866 45.13 21.32 19.36
C ASP A 866 44.73 21.77 20.77
N GLU A 867 45.07 20.93 21.76
CA GLU A 867 44.68 21.11 23.17
C GLU A 867 45.26 22.40 23.75
N SER A 868 46.49 22.74 23.38
CA SER A 868 47.20 23.94 23.85
C SER A 868 46.53 25.22 23.32
N PHE A 869 46.13 25.20 22.05
CA PHE A 869 45.41 26.28 21.39
C PHE A 869 44.03 26.52 21.99
N VAL A 870 43.24 25.46 22.23
CA VAL A 870 41.91 25.57 22.84
C VAL A 870 42.01 26.07 24.30
N GLU A 871 42.98 25.59 25.08
CA GLU A 871 43.20 26.05 26.45
C GLU A 871 43.68 27.50 26.53
N TYR A 872 44.53 27.94 25.59
CA TYR A 872 44.91 29.34 25.48
C TYR A 872 43.70 30.24 25.25
N ILE A 873 42.81 29.88 24.32
CA ILE A 873 41.61 30.67 24.02
C ILE A 873 40.66 30.67 25.24
N PHE A 874 40.48 29.52 25.90
CA PHE A 874 39.69 29.41 27.12
C PHE A 874 40.23 30.31 28.25
N THR A 875 41.55 30.31 28.49
CA THR A 875 42.16 31.13 29.56
C THR A 875 42.03 32.63 29.28
N LYS A 876 42.19 33.05 28.02
CA LYS A 876 41.93 34.44 27.60
C LYS A 876 40.46 34.82 27.75
N LEU A 877 39.53 34.00 27.26
CA LEU A 877 38.09 34.28 27.42
C LEU A 877 37.69 34.37 28.90
N ARG A 878 38.27 33.52 29.75
CA ARG A 878 38.05 33.55 31.21
C ARG A 878 38.58 34.84 31.85
N SER A 879 39.77 35.31 31.49
CA SER A 879 40.31 36.56 32.04
C SER A 879 39.46 37.77 31.67
N TRP A 880 38.94 37.80 30.44
CA TRP A 880 37.98 38.81 29.99
C TRP A 880 36.64 38.75 30.75
N CYS A 881 36.12 37.54 31.00
CA CYS A 881 34.90 37.36 31.80
C CYS A 881 35.06 37.80 33.26
N ARG A 882 36.25 37.59 33.85
CA ARG A 882 36.59 38.06 35.21
C ARG A 882 36.64 39.57 35.31
N ALA A 883 37.30 40.22 34.34
CA ALA A 883 37.43 41.68 34.31
C ALA A 883 36.05 42.39 34.25
N HIS A 884 35.04 41.75 33.65
CA HIS A 884 33.71 42.33 33.46
C HIS A 884 32.64 41.78 34.42
N GLN A 885 33.05 40.98 35.42
CA GLN A 885 32.15 40.35 36.38
C GLN A 885 31.43 41.35 37.30
N ALA A 886 32.01 42.53 37.54
CA ALA A 886 31.41 43.61 38.31
C ALA A 886 30.24 44.28 37.58
N ILE A 887 30.24 44.27 36.24
CA ILE A 887 29.22 44.88 35.39
C ILE A 887 28.12 43.86 35.07
N ILE A 888 28.49 42.59 34.83
CA ILE A 888 27.56 41.49 34.54
C ILE A 888 27.81 40.32 35.51
N PRO A 889 27.07 40.24 36.64
CA PRO A 889 27.39 39.31 37.71
C PRO A 889 27.08 37.87 37.33
N GLY A 890 28.09 37.00 37.23
CA GLY A 890 27.93 35.55 37.02
C GLY A 890 28.32 35.04 35.62
N LEU A 891 29.02 35.84 34.83
CA LEU A 891 29.62 35.45 33.55
C LEU A 891 30.69 34.35 33.71
N GLU A 892 31.62 34.50 34.67
CA GLU A 892 32.66 33.48 34.93
C GLU A 892 32.05 32.15 35.40
N LYS A 893 31.00 32.21 36.23
CA LYS A 893 30.26 31.03 36.71
C LYS A 893 29.49 30.31 35.58
N ALA A 894 29.36 30.90 34.40
CA ALA A 894 28.66 30.33 33.27
C ALA A 894 29.59 29.53 32.31
N ILE A 895 30.86 29.95 32.14
CA ILE A 895 31.86 29.25 31.30
C ILE A 895 32.47 28.03 32.02
N LEU A 896 32.73 28.15 33.32
CA LEU A 896 33.47 27.13 34.08
C LEU A 896 32.79 25.75 34.10
N PRO A 897 31.49 25.63 34.40
CA PRO A 897 30.82 24.33 34.41
C PRO A 897 30.71 23.71 33.02
N THR A 898 30.57 24.52 31.97
CA THR A 898 30.34 24.05 30.59
C THR A 898 31.59 23.51 29.89
N PHE A 899 32.78 24.03 30.24
CA PHE A 899 34.03 23.56 29.64
C PHE A 899 34.55 22.27 30.30
N PHE A 900 34.27 22.08 31.59
CA PHE A 900 34.67 20.89 32.35
C PHE A 900 33.56 19.84 32.49
N ASP A 901 32.44 20.02 31.78
CA ASP A 901 31.34 19.06 31.80
C ASP A 901 31.79 17.74 31.16
N LYS A 902 31.78 16.68 31.98
CA LYS A 902 32.17 15.32 31.57
C LYS A 902 31.04 14.57 30.87
N ASN A 903 29.81 15.10 30.90
CA ASN A 903 28.66 14.48 30.23
C ASN A 903 28.58 14.87 28.73
N LEU A 904 29.41 15.81 28.30
CA LEU A 904 29.55 16.26 26.92
C LEU A 904 30.64 15.42 26.21
N ASP A 905 30.30 14.21 25.79
CA ASP A 905 31.16 13.29 25.03
C ASP A 905 30.49 12.90 23.69
N PHE A 906 31.26 12.33 22.74
CA PHE A 906 30.73 11.88 21.44
C PHE A 906 29.94 10.55 21.51
N ASP A 907 30.16 9.73 22.56
CA ASP A 907 29.70 8.33 22.70
C ASP A 907 28.52 8.14 23.69
N SER A 908 28.02 9.19 24.34
CA SER A 908 27.00 9.07 25.41
C SER A 908 25.55 8.89 24.90
N GLU A 909 25.35 8.44 23.66
CA GLU A 909 24.03 8.43 22.98
C GLU A 909 23.61 7.09 22.35
N GLU A 910 23.99 5.95 22.92
CA GLU A 910 23.19 4.72 22.79
C GLU A 910 22.37 4.47 24.06
N LEU A 911 21.06 4.27 23.90
CA LEU A 911 19.99 4.18 24.90
C LEU A 911 19.42 5.49 25.45
N ILE A 912 18.51 6.12 24.69
CA ILE A 912 17.28 6.66 25.29
C ILE A 912 16.08 6.20 24.46
N THR A 913 15.54 5.06 24.88
CA THR A 913 14.16 4.66 24.63
C THR A 913 13.20 5.68 25.27
N ASP A 914 12.14 6.00 24.54
CA ASP A 914 10.97 6.79 24.95
C ASP A 914 10.71 6.84 26.47
N SER A 915 10.78 8.03 27.03
CA SER A 915 10.11 8.37 28.30
C SER A 915 9.81 9.88 28.35
N PRO A 916 8.53 10.29 28.47
CA PRO A 916 8.15 11.70 28.44
C PRO A 916 8.37 12.37 29.80
N GLN A 917 9.30 13.33 29.87
CA GLN A 917 9.40 14.23 31.02
C GLN A 917 8.62 15.54 30.82
N LYS A 918 7.86 15.85 31.87
CA LYS A 918 7.00 17.01 32.08
C LYS A 918 7.81 18.32 32.05
N SER A 919 7.49 19.22 31.13
CA SER A 919 7.81 20.64 31.25
C SER A 919 6.55 21.45 31.57
N LYS A 920 6.58 22.15 32.71
CA LYS A 920 5.60 23.18 33.07
C LYS A 920 5.96 24.46 32.33
N SER A 921 5.14 24.89 31.38
CA SER A 921 5.12 26.27 30.88
C SER A 921 3.71 26.83 30.98
N ARG A 922 3.60 28.00 31.58
CA ARG A 922 2.37 28.73 31.91
C ARG A 922 2.05 29.68 30.75
N SER A 923 0.87 29.54 30.12
CA SER A 923 0.17 30.57 29.33
C SER A 923 -1.34 30.22 29.24
N PRO A 924 -2.22 31.13 28.76
CA PRO A 924 -3.43 31.65 29.43
C PRO A 924 -4.69 30.74 29.32
N PRO A 925 -5.80 31.03 30.03
CA PRO A 925 -6.88 30.05 30.22
C PRO A 925 -7.74 29.91 28.97
N ALA A 926 -7.57 28.80 28.26
CA ALA A 926 -8.54 28.28 27.31
C ALA A 926 -9.23 27.04 27.92
N LYS A 927 -10.55 26.98 27.75
CA LYS A 927 -11.50 26.08 28.43
C LYS A 927 -11.02 24.62 28.44
N SER A 928 -10.99 24.03 29.64
CA SER A 928 -10.49 22.70 29.97
C SER A 928 -11.02 21.58 29.07
N SER A 929 -10.17 20.98 28.23
CA SER A 929 -10.44 19.69 27.59
C SER A 929 -9.79 18.56 28.39
N THR A 930 -10.62 17.71 29.03
CA THR A 930 -10.21 16.49 29.73
C THR A 930 -9.44 15.55 28.77
N PRO A 931 -8.32 14.93 29.19
CA PRO A 931 -7.58 13.99 28.35
C PRO A 931 -8.47 12.80 27.92
N PRO A 932 -8.31 12.26 26.68
CA PRO A 932 -9.18 11.22 26.13
C PRO A 932 -9.29 9.97 27.02
N GLY A 933 -8.19 9.56 27.67
CA GLY A 933 -8.18 8.43 28.61
C GLY A 933 -9.07 8.64 29.84
N ALA A 934 -9.14 9.85 30.38
CA ALA A 934 -10.01 10.18 31.52
C ALA A 934 -11.50 10.15 31.14
N LYS A 935 -11.84 10.48 29.89
CA LYS A 935 -13.22 10.36 29.37
C LYS A 935 -13.66 8.90 29.22
N LEU A 936 -12.75 8.00 28.86
CA LEU A 936 -13.02 6.56 28.84
C LEU A 936 -13.18 6.01 30.26
N ASP A 937 -12.36 6.45 31.21
CA ASP A 937 -12.50 6.08 32.63
C ASP A 937 -13.84 6.53 33.21
N GLU A 938 -14.27 7.76 32.92
CA GLU A 938 -15.58 8.27 33.30
C GLU A 938 -16.72 7.48 32.62
N PHE A 939 -16.57 7.14 31.34
CA PHE A 939 -17.55 6.34 30.60
C PHE A 939 -17.72 4.93 31.19
N MET A 940 -16.62 4.27 31.57
CA MET A 940 -16.65 2.94 32.18
C MET A 940 -17.25 2.95 33.60
N SER A 941 -17.14 4.07 34.32
CA SER A 941 -17.71 4.21 35.67
C SER A 941 -19.24 4.36 35.67
N LYS A 942 -19.85 4.71 34.52
CA LYS A 942 -21.30 4.88 34.39
C LYS A 942 -21.97 3.52 34.19
N PRO A 943 -23.05 3.20 34.93
CA PRO A 943 -23.82 1.98 34.69
C PRO A 943 -24.40 1.99 33.28
N ILE A 944 -24.64 0.81 32.71
CA ILE A 944 -25.21 0.66 31.37
C ILE A 944 -26.60 1.34 31.35
N PRO A 945 -26.87 2.30 30.42
CA PRO A 945 -28.20 2.86 30.27
C PRO A 945 -29.30 1.79 30.17
N THR A 946 -30.20 1.79 31.15
CA THR A 946 -31.50 1.10 31.13
C THR A 946 -32.57 2.06 30.61
N GLU A 947 -33.78 1.57 30.32
CA GLU A 947 -34.91 2.44 30.02
C GLU A 947 -35.16 3.43 31.17
N SER A 948 -35.49 4.68 30.83
CA SER A 948 -35.81 5.73 31.81
C SER A 948 -37.32 5.74 32.03
N ASP A 949 -37.74 5.83 33.29
CA ASP A 949 -39.15 5.91 33.68
C ASP A 949 -39.81 7.26 33.30
N ASP A 950 -39.01 8.26 32.89
CA ASP A 950 -39.46 9.61 32.52
C ASP A 950 -39.73 9.73 31.01
N HIS A 951 -40.99 9.57 30.60
CA HIS A 951 -41.42 9.68 29.19
C HIS A 951 -41.87 11.11 28.80
N SER A 952 -41.17 12.14 29.30
CA SER A 952 -41.49 13.54 29.00
C SER A 952 -41.39 13.91 27.50
N GLY A 953 -40.65 13.10 26.72
CA GLY A 953 -40.49 13.24 25.27
C GLY A 953 -41.77 13.05 24.44
N LEU A 954 -42.82 12.42 24.97
CA LEU A 954 -44.09 12.19 24.26
C LEU A 954 -44.82 13.48 23.88
N LEU A 955 -44.77 14.51 24.74
CA LEU A 955 -45.53 15.76 24.59
C LEU A 955 -44.64 17.00 24.41
N ARG A 956 -43.32 16.86 24.54
CA ARG A 956 -42.38 18.00 24.46
C ARG A 956 -42.37 18.67 23.10
N TRP A 957 -42.53 17.89 22.02
CA TRP A 957 -42.61 18.41 20.65
C TRP A 957 -43.90 19.20 20.41
N ALA A 958 -45.02 18.83 21.07
CA ALA A 958 -46.32 19.45 20.85
C ALA A 958 -46.40 20.90 21.36
N ARG A 959 -45.56 21.26 22.35
CA ARG A 959 -45.52 22.59 22.98
C ARG A 959 -44.69 23.62 22.20
N LYS A 960 -43.97 23.20 21.16
CA LYS A 960 -43.03 24.03 20.38
C LYS A 960 -43.50 24.21 18.94
N ASP A 961 -42.91 25.18 18.25
CA ASP A 961 -43.01 25.26 16.80
C ASP A 961 -42.26 24.11 16.12
N LEU A 962 -42.69 23.73 14.92
CA LEU A 962 -42.23 22.49 14.27
C LEU A 962 -40.72 22.51 13.98
N VAL A 963 -40.20 23.65 13.52
CA VAL A 963 -38.78 23.83 13.20
C VAL A 963 -37.94 23.72 14.47
N ASP A 964 -38.31 24.47 15.51
CA ASP A 964 -37.65 24.43 16.82
C ASP A 964 -37.69 23.03 17.45
N ALA A 965 -38.80 22.30 17.29
CA ALA A 965 -38.93 20.94 17.81
C ALA A 965 -37.99 19.94 17.11
N ILE A 966 -37.68 20.14 15.83
CA ILE A 966 -36.75 19.32 15.04
C ILE A 966 -35.31 19.68 15.41
N GLU A 967 -34.96 20.96 15.42
CA GLU A 967 -33.61 21.45 15.74
C GLU A 967 -33.20 21.14 17.19
N ASP A 968 -34.12 21.28 18.14
CA ASP A 968 -33.89 20.93 19.55
C ASP A 968 -33.85 19.41 19.82
N GLY A 969 -34.12 18.57 18.81
CA GLY A 969 -34.11 17.12 18.92
C GLY A 969 -35.31 16.50 19.65
N ALA A 970 -36.36 17.28 19.95
CA ALA A 970 -37.56 16.79 20.64
C ALA A 970 -38.34 15.75 19.81
N VAL A 971 -38.27 15.83 18.48
CA VAL A 971 -38.83 14.80 17.57
C VAL A 971 -38.06 13.48 17.67
N GLY A 972 -36.75 13.54 17.88
CA GLY A 972 -35.93 12.35 18.10
C GLY A 972 -36.29 11.65 19.42
N GLU A 973 -36.49 12.42 20.49
CA GLU A 973 -36.97 11.89 21.78
C GLU A 973 -38.34 11.18 21.65
N LEU A 974 -39.27 11.75 20.86
CA LEU A 974 -40.56 11.13 20.56
C LEU A 974 -40.40 9.76 19.85
N VAL A 975 -39.50 9.66 18.87
CA VAL A 975 -39.25 8.40 18.15
C VAL A 975 -38.66 7.35 19.09
N VAL A 976 -37.73 7.74 19.97
CA VAL A 976 -37.13 6.84 20.97
C VAL A 976 -38.18 6.31 21.96
N CYS A 977 -39.27 7.04 22.25
CA CYS A 977 -40.38 6.50 23.04
C CYS A 977 -41.06 5.27 22.39
N SER A 978 -40.90 5.07 21.07
CA SER A 978 -41.38 3.86 20.38
C SER A 978 -40.56 2.61 20.70
N CYS A 979 -39.37 2.78 21.29
CA CYS A 979 -38.50 1.70 21.77
C CYS A 979 -38.81 1.25 23.20
N SER A 980 -39.80 1.88 23.87
CA SER A 980 -40.17 1.58 25.25
C SER A 980 -40.69 0.14 25.42
N ALA A 981 -40.37 -0.50 26.55
CA ALA A 981 -40.94 -1.80 26.92
C ALA A 981 -42.46 -1.74 27.14
N HIS A 982 -42.99 -0.57 27.52
CA HIS A 982 -44.41 -0.38 27.84
C HIS A 982 -45.28 -0.14 26.58
N LEU A 983 -46.28 -1.00 26.37
CA LEU A 983 -47.18 -0.93 25.21
C LEU A 983 -47.96 0.40 25.13
N ALA A 984 -48.39 0.95 26.27
CA ALA A 984 -49.15 2.19 26.31
C ALA A 984 -48.35 3.37 25.74
N ILE A 985 -47.08 3.49 26.14
CA ILE A 985 -46.15 4.53 25.69
C ILE A 985 -45.84 4.39 24.20
N ARG A 986 -45.68 3.15 23.69
CA ARG A 986 -45.50 2.91 22.25
C ARG A 986 -46.71 3.36 21.42
N LYS A 987 -47.93 3.01 21.86
CA LYS A 987 -49.17 3.41 21.17
C LYS A 987 -49.37 4.93 21.17
N GLU A 988 -49.05 5.58 22.28
CA GLU A 988 -49.09 7.04 22.38
C GLU A 988 -48.02 7.68 21.48
N ALA A 989 -46.77 7.21 21.50
CA ALA A 989 -45.69 7.69 20.62
C ALA A 989 -46.05 7.57 19.13
N MET A 990 -46.66 6.47 18.71
CA MET A 990 -47.14 6.28 17.33
C MET A 990 -48.23 7.29 16.96
N THR A 991 -49.16 7.56 17.88
CA THR A 991 -50.25 8.50 17.66
C THR A 991 -49.73 9.92 17.54
N GLN A 992 -48.81 10.32 18.43
CA GLN A 992 -48.14 11.61 18.40
C GLN A 992 -47.26 11.77 17.14
N THR A 993 -46.57 10.73 16.70
CA THR A 993 -45.76 10.75 15.46
C THR A 993 -46.64 10.94 14.22
N LYS A 994 -47.85 10.35 14.18
CA LYS A 994 -48.83 10.61 13.11
C LYS A 994 -49.33 12.05 13.12
N GLN A 995 -49.65 12.59 14.29
CA GLN A 995 -50.06 13.99 14.43
C GLN A 995 -48.96 14.97 14.02
N LEU A 996 -47.69 14.64 14.31
CA LEU A 996 -46.54 15.41 13.84
C LEU A 996 -46.46 15.45 12.31
N ILE A 997 -46.65 14.31 11.64
CA ILE A 997 -46.66 14.21 10.18
C ILE A 997 -47.80 15.05 9.59
N GLU A 998 -49.02 14.91 10.13
CA GLU A 998 -50.18 15.69 9.68
C GLU A 998 -50.00 17.21 9.89
N ARG A 999 -49.33 17.62 10.99
CA ARG A 999 -49.05 19.03 11.26
C ARG A 999 -48.02 19.60 10.28
N GLY A 1000 -46.96 18.88 9.96
CA GLY A 1000 -45.95 19.38 9.01
C GLY A 1000 -46.41 19.32 7.55
N ASP A 1001 -47.23 18.33 7.16
CA ASP A 1001 -47.82 18.28 5.81
C ASP A 1001 -48.73 19.50 5.53
N LYS A 1002 -49.34 20.09 6.56
CA LYS A 1002 -50.13 21.34 6.46
C LYS A 1002 -49.28 22.61 6.30
N ILE A 1003 -48.03 22.60 6.78
CA ILE A 1003 -47.09 23.73 6.67
C ILE A 1003 -46.48 23.76 5.26
N GLY A 1004 -46.39 22.60 4.59
CA GLY A 1004 -45.99 22.44 3.20
C GLY A 1004 -44.47 22.56 2.97
N SER A 1005 -43.96 21.96 1.89
CA SER A 1005 -42.55 22.06 1.47
C SER A 1005 -42.13 23.47 1.05
N GLU A 1006 -43.09 24.40 0.89
CA GLU A 1006 -42.84 25.82 0.58
C GLU A 1006 -42.20 26.59 1.75
N LYS A 1007 -42.44 26.18 3.01
CA LYS A 1007 -41.88 26.86 4.21
C LYS A 1007 -40.69 26.14 4.82
N TYR A 1008 -40.59 24.82 4.65
CA TYR A 1008 -39.47 24.03 5.16
C TYR A 1008 -39.14 22.91 4.17
N PRO A 1009 -38.20 23.14 3.23
CA PRO A 1009 -37.92 22.20 2.14
C PRO A 1009 -37.39 20.85 2.63
N GLU A 1010 -36.75 20.81 3.81
CA GLU A 1010 -36.23 19.59 4.44
C GLU A 1010 -37.34 18.67 4.99
N TRP A 1011 -38.58 19.18 5.13
CA TRP A 1011 -39.72 18.43 5.65
C TRP A 1011 -40.01 17.15 4.85
N GLU A 1012 -39.83 17.17 3.52
CA GLU A 1012 -40.11 16.00 2.67
C GLU A 1012 -39.26 14.79 3.08
N MET A 1013 -37.98 15.01 3.38
CA MET A 1013 -37.07 13.93 3.78
C MET A 1013 -37.31 13.49 5.23
N ILE A 1014 -37.66 14.43 6.12
CA ILE A 1014 -37.99 14.15 7.53
C ILE A 1014 -39.30 13.39 7.65
N SER A 1015 -40.33 13.78 6.91
CA SER A 1015 -41.61 13.06 6.88
C SER A 1015 -41.45 11.65 6.31
N LEU A 1016 -40.56 11.46 5.32
CA LEU A 1016 -40.29 10.14 4.74
C LEU A 1016 -39.64 9.19 5.75
N ILE A 1017 -38.62 9.63 6.52
CA ILE A 1017 -38.03 8.76 7.55
C ILE A 1017 -39.02 8.44 8.68
N LEU A 1018 -39.85 9.40 9.10
CA LEU A 1018 -40.89 9.16 10.11
C LEU A 1018 -41.96 8.16 9.64
N ARG A 1019 -42.34 8.23 8.36
CA ARG A 1019 -43.25 7.26 7.73
C ARG A 1019 -42.65 5.85 7.68
N VAL A 1020 -41.35 5.72 7.37
CA VAL A 1020 -40.66 4.43 7.39
C VAL A 1020 -40.62 3.83 8.80
N VAL A 1021 -40.39 4.65 9.83
CA VAL A 1021 -40.45 4.18 11.22
C VAL A 1021 -41.85 3.69 11.59
N LEU A 1022 -42.90 4.43 11.22
CA LEU A 1022 -44.28 4.01 11.48
C LEU A 1022 -44.62 2.69 10.78
N GLU A 1023 -44.16 2.48 9.55
CA GLU A 1023 -44.36 1.22 8.83
C GLU A 1023 -43.58 0.06 9.48
N LYS A 1024 -42.34 0.31 9.93
CA LYS A 1024 -41.54 -0.68 10.66
C LYS A 1024 -42.17 -1.08 12.00
N VAL A 1025 -42.70 -0.11 12.76
CA VAL A 1025 -43.42 -0.39 14.02
C VAL A 1025 -44.73 -1.14 13.74
N ARG A 1026 -45.40 -0.86 12.62
CA ARG A 1026 -46.58 -1.59 12.18
C ARG A 1026 -46.27 -3.04 11.80
N GLU A 1027 -45.15 -3.30 11.13
CA GLU A 1027 -44.68 -4.66 10.77
C GLU A 1027 -44.32 -5.52 12.00
N LEU A 1028 -43.80 -4.91 13.07
CA LEU A 1028 -43.40 -5.59 14.32
C LEU A 1028 -44.61 -6.02 15.20
N GLY A 1029 -45.77 -5.38 15.02
CA GLY A 1029 -46.99 -5.64 15.80
C GLY A 1029 -46.93 -5.16 17.25
N ASP A 1030 -48.04 -5.31 18.00
CA ASP A 1030 -48.16 -4.81 19.38
C ASP A 1030 -47.19 -5.50 20.38
N GLY A 1031 -46.71 -6.71 20.05
CA GLY A 1031 -45.94 -7.57 20.95
C GLY A 1031 -44.44 -7.29 21.02
N THR A 1032 -43.82 -6.67 20.00
CA THR A 1032 -42.37 -6.44 19.97
C THR A 1032 -42.02 -4.95 19.89
N PRO A 1033 -41.20 -4.39 20.80
CA PRO A 1033 -40.79 -2.99 20.73
C PRO A 1033 -39.80 -2.79 19.57
N LEU A 1034 -39.71 -1.55 19.08
CA LEU A 1034 -38.66 -1.17 18.14
C LEU A 1034 -37.30 -1.29 18.82
N SER A 1035 -36.32 -1.95 18.18
CA SER A 1035 -34.97 -2.05 18.73
C SER A 1035 -34.41 -0.66 19.03
N TYR A 1036 -33.80 -0.50 20.20
CA TYR A 1036 -33.22 0.78 20.61
C TYR A 1036 -32.15 1.26 19.62
N PHE A 1037 -31.44 0.33 18.98
CA PHE A 1037 -30.46 0.63 17.94
C PHE A 1037 -31.07 1.32 16.70
N ASP A 1038 -32.28 0.91 16.31
CA ASP A 1038 -33.04 1.57 15.25
C ASP A 1038 -33.54 2.96 15.70
N GLY A 1039 -34.01 3.09 16.94
CA GLY A 1039 -34.44 4.38 17.50
C GLY A 1039 -33.30 5.41 17.56
N ALA A 1040 -32.13 5.00 18.04
CA ALA A 1040 -30.92 5.83 18.10
C ALA A 1040 -30.41 6.22 16.70
N PHE A 1041 -30.58 5.35 15.70
CA PHE A 1041 -30.28 5.69 14.31
C PHE A 1041 -31.18 6.82 13.81
N VAL A 1042 -32.49 6.71 14.04
CA VAL A 1042 -33.47 7.69 13.56
C VAL A 1042 -33.28 9.03 14.25
N GLU A 1043 -33.04 9.06 15.56
CA GLU A 1043 -32.74 10.29 16.30
C GLU A 1043 -31.55 11.04 15.67
N ARG A 1044 -30.47 10.32 15.36
CA ARG A 1044 -29.28 10.88 14.71
C ARG A 1044 -29.54 11.27 13.25
N ALA A 1045 -30.34 10.49 12.53
CA ALA A 1045 -30.71 10.78 11.14
C ALA A 1045 -31.57 12.05 11.03
N LEU A 1046 -32.49 12.28 11.97
CA LEU A 1046 -33.32 13.49 12.02
C LEU A 1046 -32.46 14.75 12.19
N ARG A 1047 -31.43 14.72 13.07
CA ARG A 1047 -30.47 15.83 13.21
C ARG A 1047 -29.67 16.08 11.94
N ILE A 1048 -29.34 15.02 11.19
CA ILE A 1048 -28.64 15.14 9.91
C ILE A 1048 -29.54 15.77 8.85
N LEU A 1049 -30.81 15.35 8.77
CA LEU A 1049 -31.76 15.87 7.78
C LEU A 1049 -32.19 17.31 8.07
N ALA A 1050 -32.11 17.75 9.32
CA ALA A 1050 -32.40 19.13 9.72
C ALA A 1050 -31.33 20.13 9.25
N ASP A 1051 -30.09 19.68 9.02
CA ASP A 1051 -28.97 20.52 8.55
C ASP A 1051 -28.49 20.10 7.14
N PRO A 1052 -28.88 20.85 6.08
CA PRO A 1052 -28.44 20.60 4.71
C PRO A 1052 -26.92 20.66 4.52
N ASN A 1053 -26.19 21.37 5.39
CA ASN A 1053 -24.73 21.49 5.33
C ASN A 1053 -24.02 20.31 6.04
N HIS A 1054 -24.76 19.39 6.66
CA HIS A 1054 -24.18 18.25 7.32
C HIS A 1054 -23.48 17.33 6.30
N TYR A 1055 -22.24 16.91 6.60
CA TYR A 1055 -21.40 16.11 5.68
C TYR A 1055 -22.01 14.73 5.32
N LEU A 1056 -22.94 14.21 6.12
CA LEU A 1056 -23.70 12.98 5.82
C LEU A 1056 -25.07 13.22 5.15
N TYR A 1057 -25.51 14.48 4.96
CA TYR A 1057 -26.85 14.82 4.46
C TYR A 1057 -27.16 14.09 3.15
N ARG A 1058 -26.29 14.23 2.14
CA ARG A 1058 -26.45 13.56 0.84
C ARG A 1058 -26.51 12.02 0.95
N LYS A 1059 -25.70 11.43 1.84
CA LYS A 1059 -25.68 9.97 2.06
C LYS A 1059 -26.96 9.50 2.75
N MET A 1060 -27.49 10.30 3.69
CA MET A 1060 -28.74 10.04 4.40
C MET A 1060 -29.95 10.14 3.47
N CYS A 1061 -30.04 11.20 2.66
CA CYS A 1061 -31.08 11.35 1.64
C CYS A 1061 -31.11 10.15 0.68
N ALA A 1062 -29.95 9.72 0.19
CA ALA A 1062 -29.84 8.56 -0.70
C ALA A 1062 -30.25 7.23 -0.03
N PHE A 1063 -30.05 7.10 1.29
CA PHE A 1063 -30.50 5.92 2.04
C PHE A 1063 -32.02 5.87 2.15
N ILE A 1064 -32.65 6.98 2.51
CA ILE A 1064 -34.11 7.07 2.70
C ILE A 1064 -34.83 6.83 1.37
N MET A 1065 -34.29 7.31 0.25
CA MET A 1065 -34.87 7.09 -1.10
C MET A 1065 -34.75 5.66 -1.62
N ARG A 1066 -34.03 4.76 -0.93
CA ARG A 1066 -33.77 3.39 -1.42
C ARG A 1066 -34.96 2.45 -1.29
N GLY A 1067 -35.83 2.67 -0.31
CA GLY A 1067 -37.00 1.81 -0.09
C GLY A 1067 -37.73 2.09 1.22
N PRO A 1068 -38.97 1.58 1.35
CA PRO A 1068 -39.88 1.93 2.44
C PRO A 1068 -39.59 1.22 3.78
N THR A 1069 -38.66 0.24 3.82
CA THR A 1069 -38.33 -0.50 5.06
C THR A 1069 -36.84 -0.87 5.12
N TRP A 1070 -36.27 -0.97 6.33
CA TRP A 1070 -34.92 -1.48 6.58
C TRP A 1070 -34.90 -2.54 7.68
N LYS A 1071 -34.05 -3.56 7.47
CA LYS A 1071 -33.81 -4.60 8.48
C LYS A 1071 -32.69 -4.19 9.43
N THR A 1072 -32.88 -4.46 10.73
CA THR A 1072 -31.96 -4.06 11.80
C THR A 1072 -30.58 -4.71 11.65
N ASP A 1073 -30.53 -5.98 11.24
CA ASP A 1073 -29.30 -6.76 10.98
C ASP A 1073 -28.42 -6.20 9.85
N ARG A 1074 -29.03 -5.51 8.88
CA ARG A 1074 -28.34 -4.97 7.69
C ARG A 1074 -27.99 -3.49 7.83
N LEU A 1075 -28.58 -2.79 8.80
CA LEU A 1075 -28.44 -1.34 8.95
C LEU A 1075 -26.99 -0.96 9.31
N ALA A 1076 -26.42 -1.61 10.34
CA ALA A 1076 -25.03 -1.41 10.75
C ALA A 1076 -24.05 -1.70 9.60
N GLY A 1077 -24.29 -2.80 8.88
CA GLY A 1077 -23.44 -3.21 7.77
C GLY A 1077 -23.48 -2.27 6.57
N TYR A 1078 -24.66 -1.78 6.22
CA TYR A 1078 -24.84 -0.82 5.12
C TYR A 1078 -24.09 0.48 5.41
N TRP A 1079 -24.27 1.06 6.59
CA TRP A 1079 -23.64 2.34 6.97
C TRP A 1079 -22.13 2.21 7.17
N THR A 1080 -21.67 1.09 7.74
CA THR A 1080 -20.22 0.82 7.83
C THR A 1080 -19.59 0.81 6.44
N ASN A 1081 -20.18 0.10 5.47
CA ASN A 1081 -19.66 0.11 4.11
C ASN A 1081 -19.76 1.50 3.46
N ARG A 1082 -20.87 2.24 3.66
CA ARG A 1082 -21.10 3.53 2.99
C ARG A 1082 -20.26 4.69 3.56
N VAL A 1083 -19.96 4.66 4.84
CA VAL A 1083 -19.06 5.61 5.51
C VAL A 1083 -17.61 5.29 5.16
N LEU A 1084 -17.23 4.01 5.16
CA LEU A 1084 -15.85 3.58 4.86
C LEU A 1084 -15.55 3.41 3.37
N SER A 1085 -16.53 3.59 2.47
CA SER A 1085 -16.33 3.56 1.01
C SER A 1085 -15.46 4.71 0.48
N ASP A 1086 -15.27 5.77 1.28
CA ASP A 1086 -14.49 6.95 0.90
C ASP A 1086 -12.97 6.74 1.14
N LEU A 1087 -12.52 5.54 1.52
CA LEU A 1087 -11.11 5.12 1.46
C LEU A 1087 -10.84 4.44 0.09
N PRO A 1088 -9.76 4.78 -0.66
CA PRO A 1088 -8.53 5.48 -0.27
C PRO A 1088 -8.44 6.96 -0.71
N ASP A 1089 -9.41 7.47 -1.47
CA ASP A 1089 -9.39 8.82 -2.05
C ASP A 1089 -10.54 9.68 -1.49
N PRO A 1090 -10.34 10.40 -0.37
CA PRO A 1090 -11.36 11.30 0.13
C PRO A 1090 -11.63 12.40 -0.91
N PRO A 1091 -12.90 12.83 -1.10
CA PRO A 1091 -13.20 13.93 -2.02
C PRO A 1091 -12.38 15.17 -1.64
N ALA A 1092 -11.84 15.87 -2.64
CA ALA A 1092 -11.00 17.06 -2.45
C ALA A 1092 -11.66 18.13 -1.54
N ASP A 1093 -12.99 18.17 -1.54
CA ASP A 1093 -13.79 19.13 -0.79
C ASP A 1093 -13.90 18.81 0.72
N ASN A 1094 -13.56 17.59 1.17
CA ASN A 1094 -13.66 17.19 2.58
C ASN A 1094 -12.67 16.07 2.97
N PRO A 1095 -11.37 16.37 3.17
CA PRO A 1095 -10.33 15.38 3.50
C PRO A 1095 -10.58 14.66 4.84
N ASP A 1096 -11.32 15.28 5.76
CA ASP A 1096 -11.71 14.70 7.05
C ASP A 1096 -13.09 14.03 7.06
N GLY A 1097 -13.79 14.00 5.92
CA GLY A 1097 -15.19 13.56 5.83
C GLY A 1097 -15.41 12.13 6.30
N TRP A 1098 -14.49 11.22 5.95
CA TRP A 1098 -14.55 9.82 6.39
C TRP A 1098 -14.26 9.67 7.89
N ARG A 1099 -13.39 10.52 8.48
CA ARG A 1099 -13.07 10.48 9.92
C ARG A 1099 -14.26 10.92 10.75
N ARG A 1100 -14.91 12.01 10.35
CA ARG A 1100 -16.14 12.50 11.02
C ARG A 1100 -17.27 11.50 10.84
N GLY A 1101 -17.40 10.90 9.65
CA GLY A 1101 -18.36 9.82 9.40
C GLY A 1101 -18.09 8.58 10.25
N PHE A 1102 -16.83 8.21 10.45
CA PHE A 1102 -16.45 7.08 11.28
C PHE A 1102 -16.66 7.37 12.77
N GLU A 1103 -16.36 8.58 13.23
CA GLU A 1103 -16.68 9.02 14.59
C GLU A 1103 -18.20 8.95 14.85
N TRP A 1104 -19.01 9.43 13.91
CA TRP A 1104 -20.47 9.34 13.97
C TRP A 1104 -20.97 7.90 14.04
N LEU A 1105 -20.38 6.99 13.26
CA LEU A 1105 -20.72 5.57 13.25
C LEU A 1105 -20.44 4.92 14.62
N LEU A 1106 -19.25 5.18 15.18
CA LEU A 1106 -18.87 4.65 16.50
C LEU A 1106 -19.78 5.18 17.60
N ASP A 1107 -20.12 6.47 17.58
CA ASP A 1107 -21.02 7.07 18.55
C ASP A 1107 -22.44 6.49 18.47
N TRP A 1108 -22.95 6.25 17.26
CA TRP A 1108 -24.23 5.58 17.09
C TRP A 1108 -24.20 4.14 17.62
N PHE A 1109 -23.14 3.37 17.36
CA PHE A 1109 -23.04 2.00 17.86
C PHE A 1109 -22.92 1.93 19.38
N VAL A 1110 -22.22 2.88 20.00
CA VAL A 1110 -22.14 2.97 21.47
C VAL A 1110 -23.49 3.33 22.09
N ASP A 1111 -24.16 4.35 21.56
CA ASP A 1111 -25.45 4.81 22.08
C ASP A 1111 -26.55 3.77 21.87
N GLY A 1112 -26.54 3.09 20.71
CA GLY A 1112 -27.58 2.14 20.30
C GLY A 1112 -27.58 0.81 21.05
N LEU A 1113 -26.56 0.51 21.86
CA LEU A 1113 -26.47 -0.71 22.66
C LEU A 1113 -26.90 -0.44 24.11
N ARG A 1114 -28.02 -1.02 24.57
CA ARG A 1114 -28.51 -0.92 25.96
C ARG A 1114 -28.56 -2.27 26.68
N GLY A 1115 -28.76 -2.24 28.00
CA GLY A 1115 -28.86 -3.44 28.84
C GLY A 1115 -30.16 -4.20 28.56
N GLY A 1116 -30.10 -5.15 27.62
CA GLY A 1116 -31.25 -5.96 27.19
C GLY A 1116 -31.18 -6.41 25.72
N ASP A 1117 -30.37 -5.74 24.90
CA ASP A 1117 -30.19 -6.08 23.49
C ASP A 1117 -29.15 -7.18 23.29
N ASN A 1118 -29.38 -8.09 22.33
CA ASN A 1118 -28.35 -9.05 21.90
C ASN A 1118 -27.42 -8.36 20.88
N PRO A 1119 -26.14 -8.10 21.22
CA PRO A 1119 -25.21 -7.39 20.32
C PRO A 1119 -24.99 -8.14 18.99
N SER A 1120 -25.08 -9.47 19.01
CA SER A 1120 -24.93 -10.33 17.82
C SER A 1120 -26.02 -10.14 16.76
N ALA A 1121 -27.21 -9.69 17.14
CA ALA A 1121 -28.33 -9.44 16.23
C ALA A 1121 -28.23 -8.08 15.52
N VAL A 1122 -27.54 -7.13 16.14
CA VAL A 1122 -27.49 -5.72 15.74
C VAL A 1122 -26.17 -5.36 15.07
N LEU A 1123 -25.06 -5.90 15.57
CA LEU A 1123 -23.70 -5.71 15.05
C LEU A 1123 -23.15 -7.06 14.56
N PRO A 1124 -23.25 -7.34 13.24
CA PRO A 1124 -22.65 -8.53 12.66
C PRO A 1124 -21.13 -8.58 12.86
N TRP A 1125 -20.57 -9.78 12.97
CA TRP A 1125 -19.16 -10.02 13.29
C TRP A 1125 -18.22 -9.27 12.34
N TRP A 1126 -18.50 -9.31 11.04
CA TRP A 1126 -17.69 -8.66 10.01
C TRP A 1126 -17.69 -7.14 10.12
N VAL A 1127 -18.70 -6.52 10.75
CA VAL A 1127 -18.71 -5.07 11.02
C VAL A 1127 -17.68 -4.74 12.09
N ILE A 1128 -17.65 -5.50 13.18
CA ILE A 1128 -16.68 -5.33 14.26
C ILE A 1128 -15.27 -5.64 13.75
N GLU A 1129 -15.09 -6.70 12.97
CA GLU A 1129 -13.82 -7.03 12.32
C GLU A 1129 -13.30 -5.87 11.46
N LYS A 1130 -14.15 -5.28 10.61
CA LYS A 1130 -13.77 -4.09 9.84
C LYS A 1130 -13.36 -2.92 10.72
N ILE A 1131 -14.06 -2.67 11.83
CA ILE A 1131 -13.69 -1.61 12.79
C ILE A 1131 -12.34 -1.91 13.45
N LEU A 1132 -12.07 -3.17 13.80
CA LEU A 1132 -10.78 -3.59 14.37
C LEU A 1132 -9.64 -3.43 13.37
N VAL A 1133 -9.88 -3.73 12.09
CA VAL A 1133 -8.91 -3.49 11.00
C VAL A 1133 -8.68 -1.99 10.79
N MET A 1134 -9.72 -1.14 10.97
CA MET A 1134 -9.53 0.32 10.93
C MET A 1134 -8.52 0.81 11.98
N ASN A 1135 -8.41 0.13 13.12
CA ASN A 1135 -7.42 0.48 14.15
C ASN A 1135 -5.96 0.28 13.69
N ASP A 1136 -5.70 -0.52 12.64
CA ASP A 1136 -4.36 -0.69 12.04
C ASP A 1136 -3.96 0.44 11.09
N PHE A 1137 -4.91 1.28 10.65
CA PHE A 1137 -4.59 2.35 9.71
C PHE A 1137 -3.83 3.49 10.39
N ILE A 1138 -2.67 3.84 9.81
CA ILE A 1138 -1.80 4.97 10.22
C ILE A 1138 -2.59 6.29 10.30
N SER A 1139 -3.62 6.42 9.46
CA SER A 1139 -4.44 7.61 9.42
C SER A 1139 -5.30 7.78 10.69
N VAL A 1140 -5.67 6.73 11.44
CA VAL A 1140 -6.59 6.83 12.60
C VAL A 1140 -5.95 7.52 13.82
N THR A 1141 -6.59 8.59 14.30
CA THR A 1141 -6.13 9.37 15.46
C THR A 1141 -6.34 8.63 16.78
N GLU A 1142 -5.54 8.96 17.79
CA GLU A 1142 -5.63 8.35 19.13
C GLU A 1142 -7.04 8.47 19.74
N ARG A 1143 -7.73 9.60 19.52
CA ARG A 1143 -9.13 9.82 19.94
C ARG A 1143 -10.09 8.77 19.36
N LEU A 1144 -9.94 8.41 18.09
CA LEU A 1144 -10.78 7.39 17.44
C LEU A 1144 -10.45 5.98 17.97
N ARG A 1145 -9.17 5.68 18.25
CA ARG A 1145 -8.77 4.41 18.89
C ARG A 1145 -9.42 4.24 20.27
N TYR A 1146 -9.48 5.33 21.06
CA TYR A 1146 -10.23 5.32 22.32
C TYR A 1146 -11.74 5.10 22.14
N LYS A 1147 -12.36 5.63 21.08
CA LYS A 1147 -13.78 5.35 20.77
C LYS A 1147 -14.03 3.91 20.31
N ILE A 1148 -13.09 3.31 19.58
CA ILE A 1148 -13.15 1.87 19.26
C ILE A 1148 -13.12 1.05 20.55
N LEU A 1149 -12.27 1.41 21.52
CA LEU A 1149 -12.28 0.78 22.83
C LEU A 1149 -13.60 1.02 23.58
N GLN A 1150 -14.18 2.23 23.55
CA GLN A 1150 -15.50 2.50 24.13
C GLN A 1150 -16.57 1.56 23.57
N LEU A 1151 -16.58 1.34 22.25
CA LEU A 1151 -17.49 0.38 21.62
C LEU A 1151 -17.23 -1.05 22.09
N LEU A 1152 -15.98 -1.51 22.15
CA LEU A 1152 -15.65 -2.86 22.60
C LEU A 1152 -16.03 -3.08 24.07
N PHE A 1153 -15.79 -2.09 24.94
CA PHE A 1153 -16.26 -2.11 26.33
C PHE A 1153 -17.78 -2.19 26.40
N ARG A 1154 -18.50 -1.42 25.56
CA ARG A 1154 -19.96 -1.43 25.51
C ARG A 1154 -20.50 -2.79 25.07
N VAL A 1155 -19.95 -3.36 24.00
CA VAL A 1155 -20.34 -4.70 23.49
C VAL A 1155 -20.03 -5.77 24.54
N ALA A 1156 -18.85 -5.74 25.16
CA ALA A 1156 -18.47 -6.70 26.19
C ALA A 1156 -19.35 -6.61 27.46
N ALA A 1157 -19.90 -5.43 27.74
CA ALA A 1157 -20.75 -5.20 28.91
C ALA A 1157 -22.22 -5.64 28.71
N VAL A 1158 -22.70 -5.79 27.48
CA VAL A 1158 -24.11 -6.07 27.16
C VAL A 1158 -24.32 -7.54 26.80
N GLY A 1159 -25.28 -8.21 27.46
CA GLY A 1159 -25.75 -9.55 27.08
C GLY A 1159 -24.66 -10.62 26.97
N ASP A 1160 -24.71 -11.42 25.90
CA ASP A 1160 -23.72 -12.44 25.51
C ASP A 1160 -22.50 -11.85 24.74
N GLY A 1161 -22.36 -10.52 24.71
CA GLY A 1161 -21.38 -9.83 23.89
C GLY A 1161 -19.92 -10.17 24.20
N ALA A 1162 -19.59 -10.49 25.45
CA ALA A 1162 -18.25 -10.95 25.83
C ALA A 1162 -17.91 -12.30 25.18
N GLU A 1163 -18.83 -13.26 25.20
CA GLU A 1163 -18.65 -14.55 24.51
C GLU A 1163 -18.63 -14.37 22.99
N TYR A 1164 -19.46 -13.47 22.45
CA TYR A 1164 -19.49 -13.15 21.03
C TYR A 1164 -18.14 -12.63 20.51
N LEU A 1165 -17.52 -11.68 21.24
CA LEU A 1165 -16.20 -11.13 20.90
C LEU A 1165 -15.08 -12.19 21.01
N ILE A 1166 -15.16 -13.10 21.99
CA ILE A 1166 -14.16 -14.16 22.17
C ILE A 1166 -14.30 -15.24 21.08
N LYS A 1167 -15.49 -15.83 20.91
CA LYS A 1167 -15.71 -16.99 20.04
C LYS A 1167 -15.66 -16.67 18.54
N ARG A 1168 -16.19 -15.52 18.13
CA ARG A 1168 -16.35 -15.18 16.70
C ARG A 1168 -15.25 -14.29 16.16
N LEU A 1169 -14.67 -13.44 17.00
CA LEU A 1169 -13.70 -12.40 16.59
C LEU A 1169 -12.28 -12.65 17.10
N GLY A 1170 -12.07 -13.63 17.99
CA GLY A 1170 -10.73 -13.90 18.54
C GLY A 1170 -10.11 -12.70 19.24
N ILE A 1171 -10.93 -11.87 19.91
CA ILE A 1171 -10.52 -10.55 20.42
C ILE A 1171 -9.29 -10.60 21.34
N LEU A 1172 -9.09 -11.70 22.09
CA LEU A 1172 -7.94 -11.88 22.98
C LEU A 1172 -6.60 -11.91 22.21
N ALA A 1173 -6.60 -12.46 21.00
CA ALA A 1173 -5.41 -12.45 20.14
C ALA A 1173 -5.11 -11.06 19.59
N TRP A 1174 -6.16 -10.34 19.19
CA TRP A 1174 -6.02 -8.95 18.78
C TRP A 1174 -5.49 -8.08 19.93
N LEU A 1175 -6.00 -8.23 21.15
CA LEU A 1175 -5.52 -7.49 22.33
C LEU A 1175 -4.03 -7.77 22.63
N LYS A 1176 -3.58 -9.03 22.48
CA LYS A 1176 -2.18 -9.40 22.70
C LYS A 1176 -1.24 -8.72 21.69
N ILE A 1177 -1.63 -8.71 20.41
CA ILE A 1177 -0.85 -8.06 19.35
C ILE A 1177 -0.80 -6.54 19.61
N ARG A 1178 -1.92 -5.93 20.02
CA ARG A 1178 -1.99 -4.49 20.30
C ARG A 1178 -1.23 -4.05 21.53
N ALA A 1179 -1.20 -4.88 22.56
CA ALA A 1179 -0.46 -4.60 23.79
C ALA A 1179 1.06 -4.48 23.56
N GLN A 1180 1.59 -4.98 22.43
CA GLN A 1180 3.03 -4.88 22.08
C GLN A 1180 3.38 -3.60 21.32
N VAL A 1181 2.41 -2.90 20.73
CA VAL A 1181 2.64 -1.81 19.75
C VAL A 1181 2.21 -0.44 20.30
N GLU A 1182 1.26 -0.39 21.23
CA GLU A 1182 0.59 0.85 21.67
C GLU A 1182 1.22 1.49 22.94
N SER A 1183 0.84 2.75 23.21
CA SER A 1183 1.34 3.53 24.35
C SER A 1183 0.99 2.93 25.72
N VAL A 1184 1.77 3.25 26.76
CA VAL A 1184 1.54 2.77 28.15
C VAL A 1184 0.15 3.11 28.69
N ALA A 1185 -0.43 4.25 28.27
CA ALA A 1185 -1.78 4.65 28.67
C ALA A 1185 -2.86 3.79 28.01
N MET A 1186 -2.67 3.43 26.73
CA MET A 1186 -3.57 2.54 25.99
C MET A 1186 -3.45 1.10 26.51
N TYR A 1187 -2.23 0.65 26.85
CA TYR A 1187 -1.97 -0.66 27.45
C TYR A 1187 -2.81 -0.93 28.71
N ARG A 1188 -2.94 0.08 29.60
CA ARG A 1188 -3.79 -0.03 30.80
C ARG A 1188 -5.26 -0.26 30.46
N GLN A 1189 -5.76 0.41 29.42
CA GLN A 1189 -7.16 0.27 29.00
C GLN A 1189 -7.42 -1.08 28.31
N LEU A 1190 -6.47 -1.55 27.50
CA LEU A 1190 -6.51 -2.89 26.90
C LEU A 1190 -6.52 -3.99 27.98
N GLY A 1191 -5.71 -3.84 29.04
CA GLY A 1191 -5.69 -4.76 30.18
C GLY A 1191 -7.02 -4.79 30.94
N ARG A 1192 -7.69 -3.63 31.10
CA ARG A 1192 -9.02 -3.55 31.73
C ARG A 1192 -10.11 -4.21 30.87
N LEU A 1193 -10.07 -4.04 29.55
CA LEU A 1193 -11.00 -4.70 28.63
C LEU A 1193 -10.83 -6.23 28.69
N ALA A 1194 -9.59 -6.70 28.72
CA ALA A 1194 -9.30 -8.12 28.89
C ALA A 1194 -9.85 -8.67 30.22
N LYS A 1195 -9.69 -7.95 31.34
CA LYS A 1195 -10.29 -8.34 32.63
C LYS A 1195 -11.80 -8.42 32.54
N LEU A 1196 -12.46 -7.41 31.95
CA LEU A 1196 -13.92 -7.40 31.81
C LEU A 1196 -14.43 -8.58 30.95
N LEU A 1197 -13.75 -8.89 29.84
CA LEU A 1197 -14.07 -10.04 29.00
C LEU A 1197 -13.94 -11.36 29.76
N THR A 1198 -12.88 -11.54 30.55
CA THR A 1198 -12.67 -12.77 31.34
C THR A 1198 -13.67 -12.94 32.49
N VAL A 1199 -14.05 -11.84 33.15
CA VAL A 1199 -15.01 -11.87 34.27
C VAL A 1199 -16.43 -12.14 33.76
N LYS A 1200 -16.83 -11.52 32.65
CA LYS A 1200 -18.17 -11.72 32.07
C LYS A 1200 -18.35 -13.04 31.31
N ALA A 1201 -17.26 -13.69 30.90
CA ALA A 1201 -17.29 -14.98 30.20
C ALA A 1201 -17.31 -16.20 31.15
N GLN A 1202 -17.66 -16.04 32.44
CA GLN A 1202 -17.69 -17.12 33.43
C GLN A 1202 -18.82 -18.14 33.16
N GLY A 1203 -18.52 -19.03 32.22
CA GLY A 1203 -19.11 -20.33 32.00
C GLY A 1203 -18.03 -21.27 31.47
N GLY A 1204 -17.09 -21.66 32.34
CA GLY A 1204 -16.18 -22.81 32.15
C GLY A 1204 -15.12 -22.78 31.03
N SER A 1205 -15.08 -21.79 30.14
CA SER A 1205 -14.58 -22.11 28.79
C SER A 1205 -13.41 -21.31 28.21
N VAL A 1206 -12.84 -20.34 28.94
CA VAL A 1206 -11.72 -19.55 28.40
C VAL A 1206 -10.44 -20.39 28.26
N GLU A 1207 -10.19 -21.31 29.19
CA GLU A 1207 -9.05 -22.23 29.13
C GLU A 1207 -9.24 -23.37 28.10
N GLU A 1208 -10.48 -23.81 27.86
CA GLU A 1208 -10.80 -24.81 26.82
C GLU A 1208 -10.58 -24.28 25.39
N TRP A 1209 -10.79 -22.98 25.16
CA TRP A 1209 -10.72 -22.38 23.82
C TRP A 1209 -9.37 -21.73 23.49
N ALA A 1210 -8.55 -21.44 24.51
CA ALA A 1210 -7.23 -20.83 24.34
C ALA A 1210 -6.24 -21.32 25.43
N PRO A 1211 -5.79 -22.59 25.38
CA PRO A 1211 -4.86 -23.12 26.36
C PRO A 1211 -3.53 -22.35 26.36
N GLY A 1212 -3.06 -21.93 27.55
CA GLY A 1212 -1.79 -21.22 27.74
C GLY A 1212 -1.83 -19.70 27.50
N TYR A 1213 -2.99 -19.09 27.17
CA TYR A 1213 -3.06 -17.65 26.89
C TYR A 1213 -2.81 -16.75 28.11
N LEU A 1214 -3.14 -17.26 29.31
CA LEU A 1214 -3.00 -16.56 30.59
C LEU A 1214 -1.60 -16.73 31.24
N GLU A 1215 -0.72 -17.56 30.67
CA GLU A 1215 0.56 -17.94 31.31
C GLU A 1215 1.76 -17.05 30.94
N GLY A 1216 1.61 -16.14 29.97
CA GLY A 1216 2.68 -15.22 29.57
C GLY A 1216 2.99 -14.16 30.63
N GLN A 1217 4.27 -13.99 30.99
CA GLN A 1217 4.75 -13.00 31.99
C GLN A 1217 4.23 -11.56 31.77
N ALA A 1218 3.90 -11.17 30.54
CA ALA A 1218 3.33 -9.87 30.20
C ALA A 1218 1.94 -9.61 30.83
N TRP A 1219 1.10 -10.64 30.98
CA TRP A 1219 -0.24 -10.51 31.56
C TRP A 1219 -0.22 -10.36 33.09
N ARG A 1220 0.80 -10.93 33.75
CA ARG A 1220 0.98 -10.82 35.21
C ARG A 1220 1.39 -9.43 35.68
N MET A 1221 2.08 -8.63 34.85
CA MET A 1221 2.44 -7.24 35.20
C MET A 1221 1.22 -6.29 35.14
N GLY A 1222 0.34 -6.45 34.15
CA GLY A 1222 -0.90 -5.67 34.05
C GLY A 1222 -1.91 -5.97 35.16
N MET A 1223 -1.91 -7.20 35.70
CA MET A 1223 -2.74 -7.59 36.85
C MET A 1223 -2.16 -7.18 38.21
N LYS A 1224 -0.84 -6.92 38.31
CA LYS A 1224 -0.19 -6.51 39.57
C LYS A 1224 -0.18 -5.01 39.83
N VAL A 1225 -0.49 -4.17 38.83
CA VAL A 1225 -0.57 -2.71 38.98
C VAL A 1225 -2.04 -2.27 38.92
N LEU A 1226 -2.79 -2.54 39.99
CA LEU A 1226 -4.03 -1.86 40.42
C LEU A 1226 -4.63 -2.62 41.63
N PRO A 1227 -4.19 -2.34 42.87
CA PRO A 1227 -5.08 -2.47 44.01
C PRO A 1227 -6.03 -1.26 44.01
N GLU A 1228 -7.30 -1.49 44.33
CA GLU A 1228 -8.41 -0.53 44.42
C GLU A 1228 -9.20 -0.27 43.11
N LEU A 1229 -10.07 -1.24 42.80
CA LEU A 1229 -11.39 -1.02 42.22
C LEU A 1229 -12.36 -2.02 42.86
#